data_AF-A0A2N9MZ95-F1
#
_entry.id   AF-A0A2N9MZ95-F1
#
_cell.length_a   1.000
_cell.length_b   1.000
_cell.length_c   1.000
_cell.angle_alpha   90.00
_cell.angle_beta   90.00
_cell.angle_gamma   90.00
#
_symmetry.space_group_name_H-M   'P 1'
#
loop_
_entity.id
_entity.type
_entity.pdbx_description
1 polymer ?
#
loop_
_entity_poly.entity_id
_entity_poly.type
_entity_poly.pdbx_seq_one_letter_code
_entity_poly.pdbx_strand_id
1 'polypeptide(L)'
;MKWILPALLLSQAASADVGVRVVFGLGDVQTARWDGSAAARGAQIKLVEPWRFEDGDAVTGQSWRAATHPIRLFGGGNANQPNAPIVANGVILTLTDAAGAEVDVTTTQGNFTVALRDIPYGKSILALNGRVMVDRIPAARQLTNSPEEQDYPAACADKSGDIWIAYVEFKHHPDHNRLRANMRNAPADFSRFKAPTGGDQVLLRKLSGGDPIAITPPGGDLYRPAAAIDGSGRVWVFWSQNDGGNFDLWARPVTAGSAGPAVRITREPGSDVFPAAATDSNGRVWVAWQGWRGGKAAIFAARQNGSSFGAIARVSSSNGNEWNPAIAADGSGRVTVAWDSYRNGNYDVYMRTVAANGVWGAESPAAATARYEAYPSIAYDPAGRLWVAYEEGGERWGKDFGAYDTTGLALYQGRAVRLIGFDQDGTAFAAKVDPGSAMPGIPAQRIDAASRQNDREDWLKPNPDLAKGRANAASARNVQAPKNTSPRLSIDSSGRMWLAFRSAHPIWWNPLGTVWTENVVSYDGSAWTGPIFLAHTDNVLDNRPALVSTKAGDLTVIGSADGRRQFRQLPIAPNANVDDPFNNDLWANEIALGPGSDAPAIMAAAKPAAAGTDTLDQTERASIARMRAYRANNLRILRGEFHRHSEISMDGGSDGSILEQWRYALDTGALDWIGCCDHDNGGGREYTWWTEQKLTDIFYTPGSFVPMFSYERSVAYPEGHRNAIFAQRGVRTLPRLVPRSTEDPRVSSPDTKMLYAYLKYFDGIVASHTSGTGMGTDWRDNDAQSEPVVEIYQGDRQNYERPDAPRANSEKDSIGGWRPKGFVDLALEMGYKLAFEAS
;
A
#
# COMPACT_ATOMS: atom_id res chain seq x y z
N MET A 1 -20.66 -14.27 69.09
CA MET A 1 -20.99 -14.90 67.78
C MET A 1 -21.66 -13.89 66.89
N LYS A 2 -20.93 -13.26 65.97
CA LYS A 2 -21.46 -12.56 64.79
C LYS A 2 -20.46 -12.84 63.66
N TRP A 3 -20.89 -13.61 62.68
CA TRP A 3 -20.13 -13.89 61.47
C TRP A 3 -20.30 -12.71 60.52
N ILE A 4 -19.20 -12.08 60.11
CA ILE A 4 -19.17 -11.11 59.02
C ILE A 4 -18.62 -11.87 57.80
N LEU A 5 -19.47 -12.13 56.81
CA LEU A 5 -19.03 -12.56 55.49
C LEU A 5 -18.32 -11.39 54.79
N PRO A 6 -17.17 -11.59 54.14
CA PRO A 6 -16.67 -10.61 53.18
C PRO A 6 -17.49 -10.73 51.90
N ALA A 7 -18.12 -9.63 51.48
CA ALA A 7 -18.70 -9.51 50.16
C ALA A 7 -17.56 -9.54 49.13
N LEU A 8 -17.48 -10.62 48.34
CA LEU A 8 -16.74 -10.62 47.09
C LEU A 8 -17.42 -9.62 46.15
N LEU A 9 -16.86 -8.41 46.03
CA LEU A 9 -17.10 -7.55 44.88
C LEU A 9 -16.39 -8.19 43.69
N LEU A 10 -17.11 -9.06 42.98
CA LEU A 10 -16.80 -9.39 41.60
C LEU A 10 -16.98 -8.09 40.80
N SER A 11 -15.88 -7.37 40.55
CA SER A 11 -15.87 -6.38 39.48
C SER A 11 -16.13 -7.14 38.19
N GLN A 12 -17.34 -7.06 37.65
CA GLN A 12 -17.56 -7.36 36.24
C GLN A 12 -16.65 -6.41 35.47
N ALA A 13 -15.60 -6.95 34.85
CA ALA A 13 -14.84 -6.20 33.86
C ALA A 13 -15.85 -5.71 32.82
N ALA A 14 -15.88 -4.39 32.56
CA ALA A 14 -16.69 -3.85 31.50
C ALA A 14 -16.38 -4.62 30.20
N SER A 15 -17.41 -5.13 29.53
CA SER A 15 -17.23 -5.81 28.25
C SER A 15 -16.66 -4.79 27.26
N ALA A 16 -15.58 -5.15 26.57
CA ALA A 16 -15.03 -4.33 25.49
C ALA A 16 -16.12 -4.03 24.45
N ASP A 17 -16.02 -2.84 23.83
CA ASP A 17 -16.93 -2.41 22.78
C ASP A 17 -16.88 -3.40 21.60
N VAL A 18 -18.01 -3.57 20.90
CA VAL A 18 -18.15 -4.47 19.75
C VAL A 18 -18.72 -3.71 18.56
N GLY A 19 -18.11 -3.87 17.39
CA GLY A 19 -18.67 -3.36 16.14
C GLY A 19 -19.64 -4.35 15.50
N VAL A 20 -20.72 -3.84 14.90
CA VAL A 20 -21.64 -4.59 14.04
C VAL A 20 -21.76 -3.82 12.74
N ARG A 21 -21.30 -4.42 11.64
CA ARG A 21 -21.46 -3.83 10.31
C ARG A 21 -22.74 -4.37 9.68
N VAL A 22 -23.58 -3.44 9.23
CA VAL A 22 -24.85 -3.72 8.56
C VAL A 22 -24.76 -3.18 7.14
N VAL A 23 -24.76 -4.09 6.17
CA VAL A 23 -24.59 -3.77 4.74
C VAL A 23 -25.90 -4.00 4.01
N PHE A 24 -26.42 -2.95 3.41
CA PHE A 24 -27.72 -2.90 2.75
C PHE A 24 -27.62 -3.07 1.23
N GLY A 25 -28.71 -3.54 0.62
CA GLY A 25 -28.87 -3.56 -0.83
C GLY A 25 -28.00 -4.56 -1.56
N LEU A 26 -27.70 -5.70 -0.94
CA LEU A 26 -27.05 -6.82 -1.62
C LEU A 26 -27.93 -7.29 -2.78
N GLY A 27 -27.43 -7.07 -4.01
CA GLY A 27 -28.14 -7.45 -5.23
C GLY A 27 -29.17 -6.43 -5.72
N ASP A 28 -29.21 -5.21 -5.15
CA ASP A 28 -29.97 -4.12 -5.76
C ASP A 28 -29.50 -3.90 -7.22
N VAL A 29 -30.44 -3.67 -8.12
CA VAL A 29 -30.18 -3.40 -9.55
C VAL A 29 -30.57 -1.97 -9.95
N GLN A 30 -31.23 -1.26 -9.04
CA GLN A 30 -31.55 0.16 -9.12
C GLN A 30 -31.31 0.77 -7.74
N THR A 31 -31.05 2.07 -7.68
CA THR A 31 -30.94 2.81 -6.42
C THR A 31 -32.18 2.58 -5.55
N ALA A 32 -31.96 2.11 -4.33
CA ALA A 32 -33.00 1.90 -3.33
C ALA A 32 -32.68 2.68 -2.06
N ARG A 33 -33.71 3.25 -1.44
CA ARG A 33 -33.61 3.90 -0.13
C ARG A 33 -33.58 2.85 0.97
N TRP A 34 -32.65 3.03 1.90
CA TRP A 34 -32.39 2.19 3.06
C TRP A 34 -32.37 3.02 4.35
N ASP A 35 -33.15 4.11 4.37
CA ASP A 35 -33.31 4.97 5.54
C ASP A 35 -33.80 4.13 6.72
N GLY A 36 -33.24 4.34 7.91
CA GLY A 36 -33.45 3.43 9.00
C GLY A 36 -32.92 3.89 10.34
N SER A 37 -33.06 3.00 11.31
CA SER A 37 -32.52 3.17 12.66
C SER A 37 -32.22 1.81 13.29
N ALA A 38 -31.39 1.84 14.33
CA ALA A 38 -31.07 0.66 15.12
C ALA A 38 -31.40 0.92 16.59
N ALA A 39 -31.83 -0.13 17.29
CA ALA A 39 -31.92 -0.19 18.73
C ALA A 39 -31.21 -1.47 19.22
N ALA A 40 -30.66 -1.45 20.43
CA ALA A 40 -30.02 -2.63 21.01
C ALA A 40 -30.69 -3.05 22.32
N ARG A 41 -30.89 -4.36 22.49
CA ARG A 41 -31.35 -4.99 23.72
C ARG A 41 -30.16 -5.69 24.39
N GLY A 42 -29.98 -5.43 25.69
CA GLY A 42 -28.82 -5.96 26.44
C GLY A 42 -27.49 -5.27 26.10
N ALA A 43 -27.50 -4.11 25.45
CA ALA A 43 -26.34 -3.27 25.13
C ALA A 43 -26.77 -1.81 24.95
N GLN A 44 -25.81 -0.90 24.76
CA GLN A 44 -26.07 0.45 24.28
C GLN A 44 -25.39 0.68 22.93
N ILE A 45 -26.07 1.35 22.00
CA ILE A 45 -25.44 1.83 20.76
C ILE A 45 -24.71 3.14 21.09
N LYS A 46 -23.38 3.06 21.17
CA LYS A 46 -22.49 4.18 21.46
C LYS A 46 -22.32 5.09 20.24
N LEU A 47 -22.20 4.51 19.06
CA LEU A 47 -21.92 5.23 17.82
C LEU A 47 -22.55 4.51 16.62
N VAL A 48 -23.00 5.29 15.64
CA VAL A 48 -23.34 4.83 14.30
C VAL A 48 -22.44 5.56 13.32
N GLU A 49 -21.74 4.82 12.47
CA GLU A 49 -20.78 5.34 11.51
C GLU A 49 -21.19 4.96 10.08
N PRO A 50 -20.88 5.81 9.09
CA PRO A 50 -21.20 5.54 7.70
C PRO A 50 -20.30 4.43 7.11
N TRP A 51 -20.81 3.64 6.18
CA TRP A 51 -20.03 2.72 5.37
C TRP A 51 -20.38 2.90 3.89
N ARG A 52 -19.48 3.54 3.12
CA ARG A 52 -19.66 3.92 1.71
C ARG A 52 -20.76 4.96 1.46
N PHE A 53 -20.89 5.94 2.34
CA PHE A 53 -21.82 7.05 2.12
C PHE A 53 -21.36 7.95 0.97
N GLU A 54 -22.33 8.46 0.23
CA GLU A 54 -22.21 9.49 -0.82
C GLU A 54 -22.99 10.75 -0.42
N ASP A 55 -22.94 11.80 -1.27
CA ASP A 55 -23.69 13.03 -1.09
C ASP A 55 -25.20 12.76 -0.90
N GLY A 56 -25.74 13.21 0.23
CA GLY A 56 -27.15 13.04 0.61
C GLY A 56 -27.41 11.94 1.63
N ASP A 57 -26.45 11.04 1.84
CA ASP A 57 -26.47 10.10 2.96
C ASP A 57 -26.02 10.81 4.25
N ALA A 58 -26.58 10.40 5.40
CA ALA A 58 -26.26 11.03 6.68
C ALA A 58 -26.62 10.13 7.85
N VAL A 59 -25.84 10.21 8.94
CA VAL A 59 -26.19 9.63 10.24
C VAL A 59 -26.72 10.74 11.16
N THR A 60 -27.74 10.43 11.96
CA THR A 60 -28.27 11.32 13.00
C THR A 60 -28.66 10.49 14.21
N GLY A 61 -27.84 10.54 15.26
CA GLY A 61 -28.00 9.68 16.44
C GLY A 61 -27.91 8.20 16.05
N GLN A 62 -28.95 7.42 16.38
CA GLN A 62 -29.06 6.00 16.03
C GLN A 62 -29.85 5.76 14.74
N SER A 63 -30.11 6.81 13.96
CA SER A 63 -30.81 6.75 12.67
C SER A 63 -29.90 7.18 11.53
N TRP A 64 -30.24 6.77 10.30
CA TRP A 64 -29.52 7.14 9.10
C TRP A 64 -30.46 7.37 7.92
N ARG A 65 -29.96 8.17 6.96
CA ARG A 65 -30.43 8.21 5.59
C ARG A 65 -29.35 7.61 4.70
N ALA A 66 -29.70 6.60 3.92
CA ALA A 66 -28.75 5.90 3.06
C ALA A 66 -29.45 5.40 1.79
N ALA A 67 -28.75 5.42 0.66
CA ALA A 67 -29.23 4.83 -0.58
C ALA A 67 -28.14 4.00 -1.26
N THR A 68 -28.52 2.88 -1.88
CA THR A 68 -27.60 2.22 -2.81
C THR A 68 -27.45 3.07 -4.07
N HIS A 69 -26.25 3.08 -4.65
CA HIS A 69 -25.94 3.95 -5.78
C HIS A 69 -25.08 3.19 -6.81
N PRO A 70 -25.04 3.69 -8.07
CA PRO A 70 -24.13 3.16 -9.07
C PRO A 70 -22.68 3.24 -8.57
N ILE A 71 -21.89 2.21 -8.85
CA ILE A 71 -20.45 2.22 -8.55
C ILE A 71 -19.77 3.36 -9.31
N ARG A 72 -18.92 4.11 -8.60
CA ARG A 72 -18.02 5.10 -9.19
C ARG A 72 -16.74 4.37 -9.60
N LEU A 73 -16.47 4.28 -10.90
CA LEU A 73 -15.22 3.74 -11.44
C LEU A 73 -14.38 4.89 -12.04
N PHE A 74 -13.12 4.60 -12.36
CA PHE A 74 -12.05 5.47 -12.92
C PHE A 74 -12.47 6.86 -13.48
N GLY A 75 -11.67 7.90 -13.13
CA GLY A 75 -11.81 9.27 -13.64
C GLY A 75 -12.92 10.11 -12.99
N GLY A 76 -13.33 9.75 -11.77
CA GLY A 76 -14.53 10.30 -11.15
C GLY A 76 -15.79 10.03 -11.97
N GLY A 77 -15.80 8.95 -12.76
CA GLY A 77 -16.73 8.59 -13.82
C GLY A 77 -18.17 9.04 -13.59
N ASN A 78 -18.41 10.28 -14.01
CA ASN A 78 -19.62 10.94 -14.43
C ASN A 78 -20.82 10.01 -14.71
N ALA A 79 -21.99 10.52 -14.35
CA ALA A 79 -23.35 10.40 -14.91
C ALA A 79 -23.63 9.71 -16.29
N ASN A 80 -22.65 9.22 -17.04
CA ASN A 80 -22.73 8.73 -18.42
C ASN A 80 -22.42 7.22 -18.59
N GLN A 81 -22.33 6.45 -17.51
CA GLN A 81 -22.50 4.98 -17.58
C GLN A 81 -23.96 4.68 -17.23
N PRO A 82 -24.90 4.68 -18.19
CA PRO A 82 -26.31 4.44 -17.91
C PRO A 82 -26.59 3.08 -17.23
N ASN A 83 -25.60 2.18 -17.20
CA ASN A 83 -25.71 0.81 -16.71
C ASN A 83 -24.64 0.44 -15.65
N ALA A 84 -24.05 1.40 -14.93
CA ALA A 84 -23.08 1.04 -13.88
C ALA A 84 -23.76 0.20 -12.79
N PRO A 85 -23.17 -0.93 -12.34
CA PRO A 85 -23.77 -1.77 -11.31
C PRO A 85 -24.03 -1.00 -10.03
N ILE A 86 -25.17 -1.26 -9.39
CA ILE A 86 -25.48 -0.72 -8.07
C ILE A 86 -24.67 -1.47 -7.01
N VAL A 87 -24.07 -0.74 -6.09
CA VAL A 87 -23.30 -1.29 -4.98
C VAL A 87 -23.99 -1.09 -3.64
N ALA A 88 -23.65 -1.98 -2.72
CA ALA A 88 -24.11 -1.92 -1.35
C ALA A 88 -23.56 -0.68 -0.61
N ASN A 89 -24.40 -0.15 0.27
CA ASN A 89 -24.16 0.94 1.21
C ASN A 89 -24.48 0.41 2.64
N GLY A 90 -24.08 1.08 3.72
CA GLY A 90 -24.20 0.49 5.05
C GLY A 90 -23.86 1.40 6.22
N VAL A 91 -24.02 0.85 7.41
CA VAL A 91 -23.60 1.51 8.66
C VAL A 91 -22.78 0.55 9.53
N ILE A 92 -21.95 1.10 10.39
CA ILE A 92 -21.26 0.38 11.46
C ILE A 92 -21.84 0.87 12.79
N LEU A 93 -22.26 -0.06 13.63
CA LEU A 93 -22.79 0.20 14.97
C LEU A 93 -21.73 -0.21 15.99
N THR A 94 -21.34 0.70 16.88
CA THR A 94 -20.46 0.39 18.02
C THR A 94 -21.33 0.19 19.26
N LEU A 95 -21.27 -1.00 19.84
CA LEU A 95 -22.05 -1.43 20.99
C LEU A 95 -21.19 -1.50 22.26
N THR A 96 -21.67 -0.97 23.37
CA THR A 96 -21.06 -1.16 24.71
C THR A 96 -21.88 -2.18 25.52
N ASP A 97 -21.23 -2.86 26.47
CA ASP A 97 -21.86 -3.87 27.35
C ASP A 97 -22.54 -5.01 26.58
N ALA A 98 -22.01 -5.35 25.39
CA ALA A 98 -22.73 -6.11 24.39
C ALA A 98 -22.78 -7.64 24.61
N ALA A 99 -22.57 -8.11 25.84
CA ALA A 99 -22.61 -9.55 26.14
C ALA A 99 -24.04 -10.10 25.94
N GLY A 100 -24.23 -10.88 24.87
CA GLY A 100 -25.56 -11.42 24.52
C GLY A 100 -26.51 -10.41 23.89
N ALA A 101 -25.99 -9.29 23.36
CA ALA A 101 -26.82 -8.25 22.77
C ALA A 101 -27.60 -8.73 21.53
N GLU A 102 -28.79 -8.18 21.37
CA GLU A 102 -29.58 -8.26 20.15
C GLU A 102 -29.74 -6.85 19.57
N VAL A 103 -29.54 -6.70 18.26
CA VAL A 103 -29.73 -5.43 17.54
C VAL A 103 -30.98 -5.54 16.69
N ASP A 104 -31.94 -4.66 16.96
CA ASP A 104 -33.16 -4.51 16.18
C ASP A 104 -32.93 -3.39 15.16
N VAL A 105 -32.99 -3.73 13.87
CA VAL A 105 -32.77 -2.80 12.76
C VAL A 105 -34.08 -2.58 12.03
N THR A 106 -34.46 -1.31 11.87
CA THR A 106 -35.62 -0.86 11.10
C THR A 106 -35.12 -0.15 9.86
N THR A 107 -35.61 -0.53 8.68
CA THR A 107 -35.30 0.16 7.42
C THR A 107 -36.56 0.35 6.58
N THR A 108 -36.53 1.27 5.62
CA THR A 108 -37.59 1.42 4.61
C THR A 108 -37.83 0.17 3.77
N GLN A 109 -36.92 -0.81 3.78
CA GLN A 109 -37.04 -2.07 3.04
C GLN A 109 -37.49 -3.26 3.91
N GLY A 110 -37.68 -3.04 5.21
CA GLY A 110 -38.07 -4.07 6.17
C GLY A 110 -37.25 -4.04 7.45
N ASN A 111 -37.71 -4.81 8.43
CA ASN A 111 -37.14 -4.86 9.76
C ASN A 111 -36.58 -6.25 10.03
N PHE A 112 -35.51 -6.32 10.82
CA PHE A 112 -34.92 -7.59 11.24
C PHE A 112 -34.20 -7.42 12.57
N THR A 113 -33.93 -8.55 13.23
CA THR A 113 -33.17 -8.60 14.47
C THR A 113 -31.98 -9.53 14.26
N VAL A 114 -30.83 -9.16 14.83
CA VAL A 114 -29.63 -10.00 14.88
C VAL A 114 -29.15 -10.15 16.31
N ALA A 115 -28.89 -11.38 16.75
CA ALA A 115 -28.19 -11.61 18.00
C ALA A 115 -26.68 -11.73 17.75
N LEU A 116 -25.86 -11.10 18.60
CA LEU A 116 -24.39 -11.16 18.47
C LEU A 116 -23.83 -12.58 18.50
N ARG A 117 -24.53 -13.53 19.16
CA ARG A 117 -24.13 -14.95 19.19
C ARG A 117 -24.23 -15.62 17.81
N ASP A 118 -25.07 -15.11 16.91
CA ASP A 118 -25.31 -15.71 15.59
C ASP A 118 -24.28 -15.24 14.55
N ILE A 119 -23.60 -14.12 14.85
CA ILE A 119 -22.51 -13.49 14.11
C ILE A 119 -21.21 -13.46 14.93
N PRO A 120 -20.62 -14.62 15.31
CA PRO A 120 -19.25 -14.62 15.81
C PRO A 120 -18.29 -14.03 14.75
N TYR A 121 -17.13 -13.54 15.19
CA TYR A 121 -16.12 -12.99 14.28
C TYR A 121 -15.80 -13.95 13.13
N GLY A 122 -15.76 -13.41 11.91
CA GLY A 122 -15.53 -14.18 10.69
C GLY A 122 -16.77 -14.89 10.13
N LYS A 123 -17.94 -14.69 10.74
CA LYS A 123 -19.24 -15.18 10.23
C LYS A 123 -20.21 -14.02 10.02
N SER A 124 -20.86 -14.00 8.87
CA SER A 124 -21.97 -13.11 8.57
C SER A 124 -23.30 -13.87 8.54
N ILE A 125 -24.40 -13.14 8.69
CA ILE A 125 -25.75 -13.62 8.39
C ILE A 125 -26.37 -12.77 7.29
N LEU A 126 -27.39 -13.31 6.64
CA LEU A 126 -28.21 -12.61 5.67
C LEU A 126 -29.61 -12.37 6.23
N ALA A 127 -30.14 -11.18 6.00
CA ALA A 127 -31.49 -10.77 6.36
C ALA A 127 -32.24 -10.22 5.14
N LEU A 128 -33.55 -10.04 5.28
CA LEU A 128 -34.45 -9.51 4.24
C LEU A 128 -34.26 -10.22 2.89
N ASN A 129 -34.37 -11.56 2.89
CA ASN A 129 -34.20 -12.42 1.71
C ASN A 129 -32.84 -12.24 1.01
N GLY A 130 -31.76 -12.04 1.78
CA GLY A 130 -30.42 -11.90 1.24
C GLY A 130 -30.05 -10.48 0.81
N ARG A 131 -30.91 -9.49 1.01
CA ARG A 131 -30.63 -8.08 0.65
C ARG A 131 -29.81 -7.34 1.69
N VAL A 132 -29.67 -7.87 2.90
CA VAL A 132 -28.85 -7.29 3.98
C VAL A 132 -27.87 -8.33 4.47
N MET A 133 -26.60 -7.94 4.62
CA MET A 133 -25.59 -8.73 5.33
C MET A 133 -25.25 -8.05 6.64
N VAL A 134 -25.10 -8.85 7.69
CA VAL A 134 -24.65 -8.39 9.00
C VAL A 134 -23.50 -9.24 9.49
N ASP A 135 -22.43 -8.60 9.95
CA ASP A 135 -21.29 -9.26 10.56
C ASP A 135 -20.78 -8.49 11.79
N ARG A 136 -20.23 -9.24 12.75
CA ARG A 136 -19.53 -8.68 13.90
C ARG A 136 -18.12 -8.32 13.47
N ILE A 137 -17.71 -7.10 13.77
CA ILE A 137 -16.38 -6.56 13.49
C ILE A 137 -15.78 -5.95 14.76
N PRO A 138 -14.45 -5.83 14.87
CA PRO A 138 -13.84 -5.17 16.03
C PRO A 138 -14.36 -3.75 16.14
N ALA A 139 -14.60 -3.29 17.38
CA ALA A 139 -14.81 -1.86 17.58
C ALA A 139 -13.49 -1.14 17.29
N ALA A 140 -13.54 -0.15 16.41
CA ALA A 140 -12.39 0.66 16.08
C ALA A 140 -12.29 1.83 17.06
N ARG A 141 -11.06 2.14 17.51
CA ARG A 141 -10.76 3.29 18.35
C ARG A 141 -9.77 4.20 17.65
N GLN A 142 -10.20 5.42 17.38
CA GLN A 142 -9.32 6.46 16.87
C GLN A 142 -8.26 6.79 17.91
N LEU A 143 -7.00 6.81 17.47
CA LEU A 143 -5.86 7.14 18.31
C LEU A 143 -5.43 8.59 18.04
N THR A 144 -5.31 8.99 16.78
CA THR A 144 -4.92 10.35 16.36
C THR A 144 -6.05 11.01 15.58
N ASN A 145 -6.12 12.35 15.61
CA ASN A 145 -7.20 13.11 14.97
C ASN A 145 -6.77 14.55 14.62
N SER A 146 -5.50 14.71 14.21
CA SER A 146 -4.98 16.03 13.87
C SER A 146 -5.20 16.33 12.37
N PRO A 147 -5.08 17.58 11.91
CA PRO A 147 -5.13 17.89 10.48
C PRO A 147 -3.84 17.49 9.72
N GLU A 148 -2.90 16.85 10.41
CA GLU A 148 -1.64 16.33 9.87
C GLU A 148 -1.78 14.81 9.62
N GLU A 149 -0.80 14.20 8.96
CA GLU A 149 -0.89 12.82 8.50
C GLU A 149 -0.12 11.88 9.45
N GLN A 150 -0.79 10.92 10.09
CA GLN A 150 -0.15 9.92 10.97
C GLN A 150 -0.19 8.51 10.37
N ASP A 151 0.98 7.94 10.12
CA ASP A 151 1.11 6.65 9.43
C ASP A 151 2.31 5.83 9.91
N TYR A 152 2.48 4.64 9.32
CA TYR A 152 3.55 3.67 9.59
C TYR A 152 3.64 3.26 11.07
N PRO A 153 2.55 2.79 11.68
CA PRO A 153 2.58 2.37 13.08
C PRO A 153 3.49 1.14 13.27
N ALA A 154 4.34 1.20 14.29
CA ALA A 154 5.07 0.07 14.84
C ALA A 154 4.75 -0.03 16.33
N ALA A 155 4.48 -1.24 16.84
CA ALA A 155 4.03 -1.40 18.21
C ALA A 155 4.64 -2.59 18.93
N CYS A 156 4.72 -2.48 20.25
CA CYS A 156 5.23 -3.51 21.15
C CYS A 156 4.52 -3.41 22.52
N ALA A 157 4.37 -4.53 23.22
CA ALA A 157 3.74 -4.57 24.54
C ALA A 157 4.79 -4.61 25.67
N ASP A 158 4.52 -3.88 26.75
CA ASP A 158 5.33 -3.95 27.97
C ASP A 158 4.82 -5.03 28.94
N LYS A 159 5.58 -5.25 30.03
CA LYS A 159 5.26 -6.27 31.04
C LYS A 159 3.96 -5.99 31.81
N SER A 160 3.43 -4.77 31.75
CA SER A 160 2.13 -4.42 32.35
C SER A 160 0.95 -4.71 31.43
N GLY A 161 1.21 -5.08 30.17
CA GLY A 161 0.20 -5.31 29.14
C GLY A 161 -0.22 -4.05 28.40
N ASP A 162 0.45 -2.91 28.62
CA ASP A 162 0.22 -1.69 27.84
C ASP A 162 0.96 -1.79 26.50
N ILE A 163 0.38 -1.19 25.46
CA ILE A 163 0.92 -1.22 24.10
C ILE A 163 1.53 0.15 23.78
N TRP A 164 2.81 0.14 23.43
CA TRP A 164 3.55 1.30 22.96
C TRP A 164 3.51 1.35 21.43
N ILE A 165 3.23 2.52 20.87
CA ILE A 165 2.98 2.75 19.45
C ILE A 165 3.89 3.87 18.96
N ALA A 166 4.89 3.53 18.15
CA ALA A 166 5.70 4.48 17.40
C ALA A 166 5.07 4.72 16.02
N TYR A 167 5.07 5.95 15.55
CA TYR A 167 4.51 6.32 14.25
C TYR A 167 5.17 7.58 13.69
N VAL A 168 4.98 7.85 12.40
CA VAL A 168 5.39 9.11 11.77
C VAL A 168 4.19 10.04 11.72
N GLU A 169 4.37 11.27 12.16
CA GLU A 169 3.49 12.40 11.84
C GLU A 169 4.18 13.25 10.76
N PHE A 170 3.51 13.47 9.63
CA PHE A 170 3.94 14.42 8.61
C PHE A 170 3.13 15.70 8.71
N LYS A 171 3.82 16.83 8.82
CA LYS A 171 3.21 18.15 8.91
C LYS A 171 3.17 18.84 7.56
N HIS A 172 1.99 19.29 7.20
CA HIS A 172 1.74 20.02 5.96
C HIS A 172 2.37 21.42 5.96
N HIS A 173 2.60 21.95 4.76
CA HIS A 173 2.71 23.39 4.59
C HIS A 173 1.34 24.04 4.88
N PRO A 174 1.26 25.19 5.58
CA PRO A 174 -0.02 25.82 5.90
C PRO A 174 -0.92 26.12 4.69
N ASP A 175 -0.33 26.39 3.53
CA ASP A 175 -1.04 26.64 2.26
C ASP A 175 -1.20 25.38 1.36
N HIS A 176 -0.97 24.16 1.84
CA HIS A 176 -0.98 22.95 0.97
C HIS A 176 -2.26 22.81 0.12
N ASN A 177 -3.43 23.11 0.69
CA ASN A 177 -4.71 23.10 -0.05
C ASN A 177 -4.76 24.16 -1.16
N ARG A 178 -4.20 25.34 -0.91
CA ARG A 178 -4.12 26.41 -1.92
C ARG A 178 -3.08 26.11 -3.00
N LEU A 179 -1.99 25.43 -2.65
CA LEU A 179 -0.93 25.07 -3.59
C LEU A 179 -1.38 24.07 -4.65
N ARG A 180 -2.39 23.23 -4.36
CA ARG A 180 -2.98 22.29 -5.32
C ARG A 180 -4.21 22.82 -6.08
N ALA A 181 -4.75 23.97 -5.67
CA ALA A 181 -5.96 24.51 -6.29
C ALA A 181 -5.69 25.07 -7.70
N ASN A 182 -6.58 24.79 -8.65
CA ASN A 182 -6.54 25.40 -9.98
C ASN A 182 -6.61 26.93 -9.89
N MET A 183 -6.11 27.64 -10.91
CA MET A 183 -5.92 29.08 -10.88
C MET A 183 -6.68 29.78 -12.01
N ARG A 184 -7.07 31.04 -11.81
CA ARG A 184 -7.66 31.86 -12.90
C ARG A 184 -6.61 32.59 -13.73
N ASN A 185 -5.50 32.96 -13.10
CA ASN A 185 -4.41 33.71 -13.71
C ASN A 185 -3.10 33.00 -13.39
N ALA A 186 -2.15 33.05 -14.32
CA ALA A 186 -0.80 32.58 -14.06
C ALA A 186 -0.18 33.36 -12.88
N PRO A 187 0.55 32.69 -11.97
CA PRO A 187 1.26 33.38 -10.91
C PRO A 187 2.44 34.16 -11.51
N ALA A 188 2.79 35.29 -10.89
CA ALA A 188 3.93 36.10 -11.32
C ALA A 188 5.30 35.47 -10.97
N ASP A 189 5.29 34.48 -10.06
CA ASP A 189 6.44 33.76 -9.53
C ASP A 189 6.04 32.32 -9.19
N PHE A 190 7.01 31.39 -9.25
CA PHE A 190 6.81 29.97 -8.95
C PHE A 190 7.44 29.52 -7.62
N SER A 191 8.17 30.38 -6.90
CA SER A 191 8.92 30.03 -5.68
C SER A 191 8.08 29.28 -4.64
N ARG A 192 6.80 29.62 -4.50
CA ARG A 192 5.87 28.96 -3.56
C ARG A 192 5.73 27.45 -3.78
N PHE A 193 5.92 26.95 -5.00
CA PHE A 193 5.85 25.50 -5.29
C PHE A 193 7.05 24.74 -4.73
N LYS A 194 8.09 25.44 -4.30
CA LYS A 194 9.28 24.90 -3.60
C LYS A 194 9.32 25.25 -2.11
N ALA A 195 8.25 25.80 -1.55
CA ALA A 195 8.16 26.09 -0.12
C ALA A 195 8.34 24.79 0.69
N PRO A 196 9.10 24.79 1.80
CA PRO A 196 9.27 23.58 2.61
C PRO A 196 7.94 23.16 3.26
N THR A 197 7.77 21.87 3.49
CA THR A 197 6.69 21.33 4.35
C THR A 197 7.01 21.56 5.83
N GLY A 198 6.07 21.22 6.72
CA GLY A 198 6.37 21.07 8.14
C GLY A 198 7.25 19.85 8.47
N GLY A 199 7.35 18.90 7.53
CA GLY A 199 8.26 17.74 7.61
C GLY A 199 7.76 16.65 8.55
N ASP A 200 8.58 15.61 8.72
CA ASP A 200 8.24 14.44 9.52
C ASP A 200 8.66 14.61 11.00
N GLN A 201 7.94 13.92 11.87
CA GLN A 201 8.30 13.69 13.27
C GLN A 201 7.96 12.25 13.67
N VAL A 202 8.89 11.53 14.31
CA VAL A 202 8.56 10.26 14.95
C VAL A 202 8.06 10.53 16.35
N LEU A 203 6.89 9.99 16.66
CA LEU A 203 6.22 10.08 17.95
C LEU A 203 6.04 8.69 18.54
N LEU A 204 6.03 8.60 19.87
CA LEU A 204 5.73 7.38 20.63
C LEU A 204 4.59 7.66 21.60
N ARG A 205 3.57 6.81 21.63
CA ARG A 205 2.47 6.92 22.59
C ARG A 205 2.11 5.58 23.19
N LYS A 206 1.31 5.63 24.26
CA LYS A 206 0.66 4.44 24.81
C LYS A 206 -0.76 4.30 24.24
N LEU A 207 -1.20 3.05 24.11
CA LEU A 207 -2.56 2.71 23.74
C LEU A 207 -3.55 3.06 24.87
N SER A 208 -3.10 2.96 26.12
CA SER A 208 -3.85 3.37 27.33
C SER A 208 -4.12 4.88 27.43
N GLY A 209 -3.43 5.71 26.63
CA GLY A 209 -3.61 7.16 26.58
C GLY A 209 -2.37 7.95 27.05
N GLY A 210 -2.54 9.26 27.23
CA GLY A 210 -1.47 10.20 27.56
C GLY A 210 -0.87 10.90 26.33
N ASP A 211 -0.09 11.94 26.59
CA ASP A 211 0.52 12.76 25.53
C ASP A 211 1.59 11.98 24.76
N PRO A 212 1.68 12.15 23.43
CA PRO A 212 2.78 11.58 22.65
C PRO A 212 4.15 12.10 23.10
N ILE A 213 5.11 11.20 23.15
CA ILE A 213 6.52 11.47 23.43
C ILE A 213 7.22 11.71 22.09
N ALA A 214 7.89 12.86 21.98
CA ALA A 214 8.72 13.16 20.81
C ALA A 214 9.97 12.28 20.75
N ILE A 215 10.07 11.42 19.73
CA ILE A 215 11.26 10.61 19.46
C ILE A 215 12.24 11.37 18.58
N THR A 216 11.75 12.25 17.70
CA THR A 216 12.58 13.20 16.94
C THR A 216 12.06 14.63 17.12
N PRO A 217 12.88 15.65 16.83
CA PRO A 217 12.37 16.99 16.56
C PRO A 217 11.39 16.99 15.37
N PRO A 218 10.47 17.97 15.27
CA PRO A 218 9.68 18.20 14.06
C PRO A 218 10.56 18.72 12.90
N GLY A 219 10.08 18.62 11.67
CA GLY A 219 10.81 19.11 10.48
C GLY A 219 11.85 18.14 9.93
N GLY A 220 11.83 16.88 10.35
CA GLY A 220 12.72 15.85 9.85
C GLY A 220 12.32 15.34 8.46
N ASP A 221 13.21 14.55 7.86
CA ASP A 221 12.90 13.71 6.71
C ASP A 221 13.14 12.26 7.13
N LEU A 222 12.05 11.60 7.50
CA LEU A 222 12.05 10.38 8.30
C LEU A 222 11.24 9.30 7.60
N TYR A 223 11.73 8.06 7.68
CA TYR A 223 11.10 6.92 7.03
C TYR A 223 10.93 5.76 8.00
N ARG A 224 9.67 5.29 8.10
CA ARG A 224 9.14 4.10 8.79
C ARG A 224 9.82 3.70 10.12
N PRO A 225 9.14 3.84 11.26
CA PRO A 225 9.70 3.41 12.52
C PRO A 225 9.61 1.89 12.73
N ALA A 226 10.42 1.37 13.64
CA ALA A 226 10.23 0.07 14.28
C ALA A 226 10.31 0.23 15.81
N ALA A 227 9.71 -0.67 16.57
CA ALA A 227 9.72 -0.61 18.03
C ALA A 227 9.90 -2.00 18.67
N ALA A 228 10.69 -2.07 19.73
CA ALA A 228 10.87 -3.26 20.58
C ALA A 228 11.21 -2.84 22.02
N ILE A 229 10.93 -3.70 23.00
CA ILE A 229 11.18 -3.41 24.43
C ILE A 229 12.28 -4.31 24.96
N ASP A 230 13.31 -3.74 25.58
CA ASP A 230 14.37 -4.53 26.19
C ASP A 230 13.97 -5.12 27.56
N GLY A 231 14.78 -6.05 28.09
CA GLY A 231 14.51 -6.75 29.35
C GLY A 231 14.44 -5.85 30.58
N SER A 232 15.00 -4.63 30.48
CA SER A 232 14.91 -3.58 31.51
C SER A 232 13.65 -2.72 31.42
N GLY A 233 12.82 -2.93 30.39
CA GLY A 233 11.58 -2.20 30.17
C GLY A 233 11.74 -0.90 29.37
N ARG A 234 12.88 -0.69 28.70
CA ARG A 234 13.06 0.48 27.82
C ARG A 234 12.48 0.19 26.45
N VAL A 235 11.64 1.09 25.96
CA VAL A 235 11.12 1.03 24.59
C VAL A 235 12.18 1.60 23.66
N TRP A 236 12.69 0.80 22.75
CA TRP A 236 13.60 1.25 21.69
C TRP A 236 12.80 1.54 20.43
N VAL A 237 12.85 2.80 19.98
CA VAL A 237 12.27 3.22 18.71
C VAL A 237 13.40 3.42 17.71
N PHE A 238 13.25 2.82 16.53
CA PHE A 238 14.18 2.89 15.40
C PHE A 238 13.54 3.67 14.26
N TRP A 239 14.33 4.41 13.48
CA TRP A 239 13.84 5.09 12.28
C TRP A 239 14.98 5.34 11.30
N SER A 240 14.66 5.47 10.02
CA SER A 240 15.59 5.97 9.01
C SER A 240 15.46 7.48 8.91
N GLN A 241 16.58 8.19 8.87
CA GLN A 241 16.61 9.65 8.79
C GLN A 241 17.53 10.10 7.67
N ASN A 242 17.02 10.95 6.79
CA ASN A 242 17.81 11.57 5.74
C ASN A 242 18.74 12.65 6.31
N ASP A 243 20.02 12.57 5.95
CA ASP A 243 21.04 13.58 6.23
C ASP A 243 21.79 13.87 4.90
N GLY A 244 21.30 14.84 4.14
CA GLY A 244 21.94 15.26 2.88
C GLY A 244 21.84 14.28 1.72
N GLY A 245 20.74 13.53 1.61
CA GLY A 245 20.51 12.51 0.57
C GLY A 245 20.93 11.09 0.98
N ASN A 246 21.30 10.89 2.24
CA ASN A 246 21.66 9.59 2.80
C ASN A 246 20.73 9.26 3.97
N PHE A 247 19.94 8.20 3.86
CA PHE A 247 19.12 7.72 4.96
C PHE A 247 19.95 6.82 5.87
N ASP A 248 20.23 7.26 7.10
CA ASP A 248 20.89 6.44 8.11
C ASP A 248 19.89 5.88 9.12
N LEU A 249 20.24 4.73 9.71
CA LEU A 249 19.45 4.12 10.77
C LEU A 249 19.79 4.72 12.14
N TRP A 250 18.76 5.16 12.84
CA TRP A 250 18.84 5.71 14.19
C TRP A 250 18.00 4.90 15.17
N ALA A 251 18.30 5.07 16.45
CA ALA A 251 17.56 4.51 17.56
C ALA A 251 17.47 5.49 18.72
N ARG A 252 16.41 5.39 19.53
CA ARG A 252 16.27 6.13 20.79
C ARG A 252 15.52 5.29 21.82
N PRO A 253 16.09 5.09 23.02
CA PRO A 253 15.38 4.43 24.11
C PRO A 253 14.45 5.41 24.82
N VAL A 254 13.31 4.92 25.29
CA VAL A 254 12.37 5.62 26.17
C VAL A 254 12.25 4.85 27.47
N THR A 255 12.46 5.54 28.59
CA THR A 255 12.41 4.98 29.95
C THR A 255 11.49 5.83 30.80
N ALA A 256 10.50 5.23 31.46
CA ALA A 256 9.54 5.93 32.32
C ALA A 256 8.88 7.15 31.63
N GLY A 257 8.57 7.04 30.33
CA GLY A 257 7.95 8.12 29.55
C GLY A 257 8.90 9.20 29.05
N SER A 258 10.21 9.10 29.34
CA SER A 258 11.20 10.08 28.91
C SER A 258 12.13 9.51 27.84
N ALA A 259 12.29 10.27 26.75
CA ALA A 259 13.23 9.96 25.69
C ALA A 259 14.69 10.13 26.17
N GLY A 260 15.49 9.09 26.01
CA GLY A 260 16.94 9.11 26.25
C GLY A 260 17.72 9.68 25.05
N PRO A 261 19.07 9.58 25.08
CA PRO A 261 19.91 10.05 23.99
C PRO A 261 19.69 9.24 22.71
N ALA A 262 19.71 9.92 21.56
CA ALA A 262 19.67 9.27 20.26
C ALA A 262 20.99 8.56 19.93
N VAL A 263 20.90 7.43 19.22
CA VAL A 263 22.02 6.62 18.76
C VAL A 263 21.93 6.49 17.25
N ARG A 264 22.95 6.97 16.53
CA ARG A 264 23.11 6.73 15.09
C ARG A 264 23.80 5.38 14.91
N ILE A 265 23.09 4.41 14.34
CA ILE A 265 23.57 3.03 14.15
C ILE A 265 24.43 2.92 12.89
N THR A 266 24.03 3.56 11.79
CA THR A 266 24.75 3.52 10.51
C THR A 266 25.25 4.90 10.08
N ARG A 267 26.31 4.90 9.25
CA ARG A 267 26.98 6.11 8.73
C ARG A 267 27.55 5.91 7.32
N GLU A 268 27.37 4.74 6.74
CA GLU A 268 28.00 4.41 5.47
C GLU A 268 27.16 4.98 4.32
N PRO A 269 27.78 5.31 3.17
CA PRO A 269 27.03 5.81 2.03
C PRO A 269 26.00 4.80 1.51
N GLY A 270 24.80 5.31 1.20
CA GLY A 270 23.64 4.58 0.70
C GLY A 270 22.59 4.34 1.78
N SER A 271 21.33 4.39 1.39
CA SER A 271 20.18 4.37 2.30
C SER A 271 20.07 3.06 3.10
N ASP A 272 19.87 3.19 4.41
CA ASP A 272 19.51 2.15 5.37
C ASP A 272 18.04 2.34 5.79
N VAL A 273 17.15 1.47 5.30
CA VAL A 273 15.69 1.61 5.35
C VAL A 273 14.98 0.31 5.77
N PHE A 274 13.68 0.41 6.01
CA PHE A 274 12.81 -0.70 6.44
C PHE A 274 13.31 -1.42 7.71
N PRO A 275 13.50 -0.69 8.83
CA PRO A 275 13.88 -1.36 10.07
C PRO A 275 12.77 -2.31 10.54
N ALA A 276 13.18 -3.46 11.06
CA ALA A 276 12.33 -4.40 11.79
C ALA A 276 13.04 -4.78 13.08
N ALA A 277 12.32 -4.84 14.20
CA ALA A 277 12.91 -5.07 15.52
C ALA A 277 12.19 -6.17 16.30
N ALA A 278 12.95 -6.91 17.10
CA ALA A 278 12.44 -7.93 18.03
C ALA A 278 13.33 -8.00 19.27
N THR A 279 12.78 -8.52 20.37
CA THR A 279 13.53 -8.74 21.61
C THR A 279 13.78 -10.22 21.80
N ASP A 280 15.04 -10.62 22.04
CA ASP A 280 15.39 -12.01 22.32
C ASP A 280 15.06 -12.44 23.76
N SER A 281 15.11 -13.75 24.03
CA SER A 281 14.79 -14.30 25.36
C SER A 281 15.73 -13.84 26.49
N ASN A 282 16.88 -13.25 26.17
CA ASN A 282 17.78 -12.63 27.14
C ASN A 282 17.43 -11.15 27.40
N GLY A 283 16.34 -10.66 26.81
CA GLY A 283 15.89 -9.27 26.94
C GLY A 283 16.72 -8.29 26.11
N ARG A 284 17.44 -8.73 25.07
CA ARG A 284 18.21 -7.82 24.21
C ARG A 284 17.43 -7.52 22.95
N VAL A 285 17.37 -6.24 22.58
CA VAL A 285 16.76 -5.82 21.32
C VAL A 285 17.68 -6.11 20.15
N TRP A 286 17.10 -6.62 19.07
CA TRP A 286 17.70 -6.77 17.76
C TRP A 286 16.98 -5.88 16.76
N VAL A 287 17.73 -5.36 15.79
CA VAL A 287 17.18 -4.65 14.63
C VAL A 287 17.79 -5.22 13.36
N ALA A 288 16.95 -5.47 12.36
CA ALA A 288 17.33 -5.79 11.00
C ALA A 288 16.84 -4.69 10.05
N TRP A 289 17.57 -4.44 8.97
CA TRP A 289 17.23 -3.41 7.98
C TRP A 289 17.78 -3.76 6.59
N GLN A 290 17.24 -3.10 5.56
CA GLN A 290 17.74 -3.12 4.19
C GLN A 290 18.73 -1.97 4.00
N GLY A 291 19.95 -2.25 3.56
CA GLY A 291 20.99 -1.25 3.33
C GLY A 291 21.53 -1.29 1.90
N TRP A 292 21.67 -0.13 1.27
CA TRP A 292 22.23 0.03 -0.08
C TRP A 292 23.73 0.29 -0.04
N ARG A 293 24.53 -0.57 -0.67
CA ARG A 293 25.98 -0.39 -0.80
C ARG A 293 26.43 -0.74 -2.22
N GLY A 294 27.11 0.19 -2.88
CA GLY A 294 27.72 -0.05 -4.19
C GLY A 294 26.75 -0.57 -5.26
N GLY A 295 25.55 0.01 -5.37
CA GLY A 295 24.58 -0.43 -6.37
C GLY A 295 23.61 -1.52 -5.92
N LYS A 296 23.77 -2.07 -4.70
CA LYS A 296 23.04 -3.27 -4.28
C LYS A 296 22.44 -3.15 -2.89
N ALA A 297 21.22 -3.66 -2.73
CA ALA A 297 20.57 -3.83 -1.45
C ALA A 297 20.98 -5.14 -0.78
N ALA A 298 21.32 -5.09 0.51
CA ALA A 298 21.57 -6.25 1.36
C ALA A 298 20.83 -6.11 2.69
N ILE A 299 20.67 -7.23 3.41
CA ILE A 299 20.07 -7.25 4.74
C ILE A 299 21.17 -7.25 5.79
N PHE A 300 21.01 -6.36 6.76
CA PHE A 300 21.92 -6.21 7.89
C PHE A 300 21.17 -6.37 9.20
N ALA A 301 21.89 -6.70 10.26
CA ALA A 301 21.35 -6.75 11.61
C ALA A 301 22.37 -6.30 12.65
N ALA A 302 21.86 -5.75 13.75
CA ALA A 302 22.65 -5.39 14.93
C ALA A 302 21.90 -5.75 16.20
N ARG A 303 22.66 -6.13 17.23
CA ARG A 303 22.14 -6.45 18.57
C ARG A 303 22.50 -5.35 19.56
N GLN A 304 21.58 -5.02 20.43
CA GLN A 304 21.78 -4.11 21.56
C GLN A 304 22.99 -4.53 22.41
N ASN A 305 23.77 -3.53 22.82
CA ASN A 305 24.88 -3.64 23.76
C ASN A 305 24.80 -2.49 24.78
N GLY A 306 24.11 -2.72 25.90
CA GLY A 306 23.85 -1.68 26.89
C GLY A 306 22.94 -0.56 26.37
N SER A 307 23.51 0.62 26.15
CA SER A 307 22.81 1.80 25.59
C SER A 307 23.22 2.13 24.16
N SER A 308 23.92 1.21 23.47
CA SER A 308 24.28 1.31 22.06
C SER A 308 23.99 -0.02 21.33
N PHE A 309 24.44 -0.13 20.09
CA PHE A 309 24.36 -1.36 19.29
C PHE A 309 25.76 -1.90 19.01
N GLY A 310 25.88 -3.23 18.99
CA GLY A 310 27.12 -3.93 18.69
C GLY A 310 27.50 -3.89 17.21
N ALA A 311 28.44 -4.75 16.83
CA ALA A 311 28.88 -4.86 15.44
C ALA A 311 27.72 -5.20 14.50
N ILE A 312 27.70 -4.53 13.34
CA ILE A 312 26.76 -4.77 12.27
C ILE A 312 27.13 -6.07 11.56
N ALA A 313 26.18 -7.00 11.45
CA ALA A 313 26.32 -8.23 10.70
C ALA A 313 25.58 -8.11 9.37
N ARG A 314 26.25 -8.45 8.26
CA ARG A 314 25.58 -8.68 6.98
C ARG A 314 24.89 -10.05 7.02
N VAL A 315 23.55 -10.05 6.97
CA VAL A 315 22.71 -11.24 7.09
C VAL A 315 22.63 -11.97 5.76
N SER A 316 22.38 -11.26 4.67
CA SER A 316 22.28 -11.81 3.31
C SER A 316 23.60 -11.76 2.55
N SER A 317 23.88 -12.78 1.74
CA SER A 317 25.17 -12.98 1.08
C SER A 317 25.09 -13.15 -0.44
N SER A 318 23.90 -12.99 -1.03
CA SER A 318 23.73 -13.15 -2.48
C SER A 318 24.17 -11.93 -3.30
N ASN A 319 24.07 -12.09 -4.62
CA ASN A 319 24.38 -11.07 -5.60
C ASN A 319 23.16 -10.28 -6.11
N GLY A 320 21.93 -10.68 -5.75
CA GLY A 320 20.70 -9.95 -6.07
C GLY A 320 20.40 -8.86 -5.05
N ASN A 321 19.40 -8.03 -5.34
CA ASN A 321 18.88 -7.10 -4.34
C ASN A 321 18.00 -7.85 -3.34
N GLU A 322 18.15 -7.47 -2.07
CA GLU A 322 17.51 -8.11 -0.91
C GLU A 322 16.62 -7.07 -0.22
N TRP A 323 15.39 -7.45 0.10
CA TRP A 323 14.33 -6.50 0.44
C TRP A 323 13.47 -6.93 1.63
N ASN A 324 12.80 -5.95 2.25
CA ASN A 324 11.79 -6.12 3.32
C ASN A 324 12.20 -7.16 4.39
N PRO A 325 13.16 -6.84 5.27
CA PRO A 325 13.49 -7.73 6.35
C PRO A 325 12.33 -7.88 7.34
N ALA A 326 12.14 -9.10 7.84
CA ALA A 326 11.31 -9.43 8.98
C ALA A 326 12.19 -10.15 10.03
N ILE A 327 11.90 -9.94 11.32
CA ILE A 327 12.70 -10.49 12.42
C ILE A 327 11.80 -11.06 13.51
N ALA A 328 12.16 -12.23 14.04
CA ALA A 328 11.51 -12.84 15.19
C ALA A 328 12.53 -13.58 16.06
N ALA A 329 12.25 -13.66 17.36
CA ALA A 329 13.06 -14.39 18.33
C ALA A 329 12.22 -15.46 19.04
N ASP A 330 12.85 -16.58 19.39
CA ASP A 330 12.20 -17.66 20.12
C ASP A 330 12.56 -17.65 21.62
N GLY A 331 11.88 -18.50 22.40
CA GLY A 331 12.12 -18.66 23.83
C GLY A 331 13.51 -19.22 24.19
N SER A 332 14.23 -19.81 23.24
CA SER A 332 15.59 -20.35 23.45
C SER A 332 16.70 -19.32 23.20
N GLY A 333 16.36 -18.16 22.62
CA GLY A 333 17.28 -17.09 22.28
C GLY A 333 17.81 -17.17 20.85
N ARG A 334 17.23 -18.01 19.99
CA ARG A 334 17.45 -17.94 18.54
C ARG A 334 16.74 -16.72 17.98
N VAL A 335 17.37 -16.06 17.01
CA VAL A 335 16.77 -14.95 16.27
C VAL A 335 16.86 -15.27 14.80
N THR A 336 15.73 -15.17 14.09
CA THR A 336 15.67 -15.37 12.65
C THR A 336 15.36 -14.06 11.97
N VAL A 337 16.08 -13.80 10.88
CA VAL A 337 15.77 -12.72 9.93
C VAL A 337 15.35 -13.38 8.62
N ALA A 338 14.21 -12.97 8.08
CA ALA A 338 13.70 -13.36 6.77
C ALA A 338 13.63 -12.13 5.85
N TRP A 339 13.77 -12.33 4.55
CA TRP A 339 13.72 -11.27 3.54
C TRP A 339 13.36 -11.86 2.19
N ASP A 340 12.98 -11.01 1.23
CA ASP A 340 12.78 -11.44 -0.15
C ASP A 340 13.95 -11.02 -1.05
N SER A 341 14.26 -11.83 -2.06
CA SER A 341 15.50 -11.77 -2.83
C SER A 341 15.25 -11.90 -4.32
N TYR A 342 15.81 -11.01 -5.14
CA TYR A 342 15.77 -11.13 -6.61
C TYR A 342 16.93 -11.95 -7.21
N ARG A 343 17.62 -12.74 -6.39
CA ARG A 343 18.86 -13.43 -6.80
C ARG A 343 18.66 -14.40 -7.99
N ASN A 344 17.47 -14.96 -8.14
CA ASN A 344 17.20 -15.99 -9.14
C ASN A 344 16.47 -15.50 -10.40
N GLY A 345 16.11 -14.22 -10.53
CA GLY A 345 15.33 -13.71 -11.69
C GLY A 345 13.84 -13.50 -11.41
N ASN A 346 13.42 -13.95 -10.24
CA ASN A 346 12.14 -13.70 -9.58
C ASN A 346 12.42 -13.38 -8.10
N TYR A 347 11.40 -12.93 -7.36
CA TYR A 347 11.52 -12.76 -5.91
C TYR A 347 11.28 -14.09 -5.21
N ASP A 348 12.18 -14.43 -4.29
CA ASP A 348 12.14 -15.62 -3.45
C ASP A 348 12.31 -15.23 -1.97
N VAL A 349 11.69 -15.96 -1.04
CA VAL A 349 11.85 -15.72 0.39
C VAL A 349 12.99 -16.55 0.97
N TYR A 350 13.98 -15.88 1.57
CA TYR A 350 15.08 -16.49 2.29
C TYR A 350 15.04 -16.14 3.77
N MET A 351 15.70 -16.96 4.57
CA MET A 351 15.87 -16.72 6.00
C MET A 351 17.25 -17.17 6.49
N ARG A 352 17.68 -16.57 7.59
CA ARG A 352 18.90 -16.94 8.31
C ARG A 352 18.71 -16.77 9.80
N THR A 353 19.18 -17.76 10.55
CA THR A 353 19.03 -17.82 12.01
C THR A 353 20.38 -17.65 12.68
N VAL A 354 20.42 -16.81 13.71
CA VAL A 354 21.52 -16.75 14.67
C VAL A 354 21.15 -17.56 15.90
N ALA A 355 22.04 -18.47 16.30
CA ALA A 355 21.87 -19.25 17.51
C ALA A 355 22.05 -18.39 18.76
N ALA A 356 21.61 -18.88 19.92
CA ALA A 356 21.70 -18.14 21.19
C ALA A 356 23.14 -17.74 21.57
N ASN A 357 24.14 -18.49 21.11
CA ASN A 357 25.57 -18.19 21.27
C ASN A 357 26.07 -17.05 20.35
N GLY A 358 25.22 -16.48 19.49
CA GLY A 358 25.56 -15.40 18.56
C GLY A 358 26.14 -15.86 17.22
N VAL A 359 26.19 -17.16 16.94
CA VAL A 359 26.70 -17.69 15.66
C VAL A 359 25.60 -17.76 14.62
N TRP A 360 25.80 -17.09 13.49
CA TRP A 360 24.90 -17.16 12.34
C TRP A 360 25.03 -18.49 11.61
N GLY A 361 23.91 -19.15 11.36
CA GLY A 361 23.83 -20.36 10.53
C GLY A 361 23.94 -20.05 9.03
N ALA A 362 23.64 -21.06 8.21
CA ALA A 362 23.51 -20.91 6.76
C ALA A 362 22.20 -20.20 6.38
N GLU A 363 22.19 -19.56 5.21
CA GLU A 363 20.93 -19.14 4.58
C GLU A 363 20.13 -20.36 4.13
N SER A 364 18.82 -20.28 4.24
CA SER A 364 17.90 -21.31 3.77
C SER A 364 16.68 -20.67 3.10
N PRO A 365 16.18 -21.23 1.99
CA PRO A 365 14.94 -20.75 1.37
C PRO A 365 13.73 -21.10 2.25
N ALA A 366 12.81 -20.16 2.38
CA ALA A 366 11.47 -20.38 2.93
C ALA A 366 10.43 -20.55 1.81
N ALA A 367 10.63 -19.89 0.69
CA ALA A 367 9.95 -20.09 -0.59
C ALA A 367 10.96 -19.70 -1.68
N ALA A 368 11.13 -20.54 -2.71
CA ALA A 368 12.04 -20.20 -3.81
C ALA A 368 11.63 -20.86 -5.13
N THR A 369 10.34 -20.82 -5.48
CA THR A 369 9.86 -21.41 -6.75
C THR A 369 10.12 -20.46 -7.92
N ALA A 370 9.57 -20.72 -9.11
CA ALA A 370 9.66 -19.79 -10.25
C ALA A 370 8.66 -18.60 -10.13
N ARG A 371 7.83 -18.62 -9.09
CA ARG A 371 6.77 -17.65 -8.81
C ARG A 371 7.34 -16.39 -8.16
N TYR A 372 6.54 -15.33 -8.10
CA TYR A 372 6.86 -14.17 -7.27
C TYR A 372 6.59 -14.51 -5.81
N GLU A 373 7.58 -14.44 -4.93
CA GLU A 373 7.46 -14.76 -3.50
C GLU A 373 8.13 -13.67 -2.66
N ALA A 374 7.35 -12.83 -1.98
CA ALA A 374 7.87 -11.61 -1.34
C ALA A 374 7.16 -11.22 -0.03
N TYR A 375 7.63 -10.13 0.59
CA TYR A 375 7.04 -9.53 1.80
C TYR A 375 6.86 -10.54 2.96
N PRO A 376 7.93 -11.18 3.43
CA PRO A 376 7.82 -12.15 4.51
C PRO A 376 7.37 -11.51 5.83
N SER A 377 6.58 -12.25 6.60
CA SER A 377 6.28 -11.99 8.00
C SER A 377 6.47 -13.27 8.81
N ILE A 378 7.23 -13.20 9.90
CA ILE A 378 7.65 -14.37 10.65
C ILE A 378 7.30 -14.27 12.12
N ALA A 379 6.96 -15.42 12.72
CA ALA A 379 6.71 -15.55 14.15
C ALA A 379 7.11 -16.95 14.63
N TYR A 380 7.54 -17.04 15.88
CA TYR A 380 7.72 -18.33 16.54
C TYR A 380 6.44 -18.70 17.30
N ASP A 381 6.07 -19.97 17.25
CA ASP A 381 5.04 -20.50 18.14
C ASP A 381 5.62 -20.91 19.51
N PRO A 382 4.78 -21.22 20.52
CA PRO A 382 5.25 -21.60 21.85
C PRO A 382 6.12 -22.88 21.88
N ALA A 383 6.08 -23.71 20.84
CA ALA A 383 6.94 -24.89 20.71
C ALA A 383 8.32 -24.55 20.11
N GLY A 384 8.57 -23.29 19.75
CA GLY A 384 9.82 -22.84 19.13
C GLY A 384 9.90 -23.19 17.65
N ARG A 385 8.77 -23.45 16.98
CA ARG A 385 8.72 -23.64 15.53
C ARG A 385 8.54 -22.29 14.85
N LEU A 386 9.28 -22.07 13.77
CA LEU A 386 9.21 -20.84 13.01
C LEU A 386 8.10 -20.94 11.97
N TRP A 387 7.23 -19.93 11.90
CA TRP A 387 6.23 -19.79 10.85
C TRP A 387 6.58 -18.59 9.97
N VAL A 388 6.40 -18.75 8.66
CA VAL A 388 6.69 -17.74 7.63
C VAL A 388 5.45 -17.57 6.76
N ALA A 389 4.81 -16.40 6.87
CA ALA A 389 3.80 -15.96 5.93
C ALA A 389 4.45 -15.09 4.84
N TYR A 390 4.00 -15.20 3.59
CA TYR A 390 4.54 -14.45 2.46
C TYR A 390 3.48 -14.22 1.37
N GLU A 391 3.72 -13.23 0.51
CA GLU A 391 2.94 -13.02 -0.71
C GLU A 391 3.44 -13.94 -1.82
N GLU A 392 2.52 -14.57 -2.55
CA GLU A 392 2.76 -15.30 -3.79
C GLU A 392 2.06 -14.60 -4.98
N GLY A 393 2.81 -14.40 -6.06
CA GLY A 393 2.33 -13.99 -7.38
C GLY A 393 2.71 -15.02 -8.44
N GLY A 394 2.35 -14.79 -9.71
CA GLY A 394 2.64 -15.76 -10.77
C GLY A 394 4.10 -15.78 -11.22
N GLU A 395 4.45 -16.80 -12.01
CA GLU A 395 5.73 -16.93 -12.69
C GLU A 395 5.96 -15.77 -13.67
N ARG A 396 7.22 -15.38 -13.88
CA ARG A 396 7.60 -14.31 -14.83
C ARG A 396 6.86 -12.99 -14.56
N TRP A 397 6.75 -12.66 -13.28
CA TRP A 397 6.22 -11.40 -12.79
C TRP A 397 6.98 -10.20 -13.36
N GLY A 398 6.24 -9.20 -13.86
CA GLY A 398 6.80 -7.97 -14.42
C GLY A 398 7.59 -8.20 -15.72
N LYS A 399 7.43 -9.35 -16.38
CA LYS A 399 8.07 -9.67 -17.67
C LYS A 399 7.10 -9.46 -18.83
N ASP A 400 7.51 -9.88 -20.03
CA ASP A 400 6.86 -9.62 -21.33
C ASP A 400 5.33 -9.79 -21.31
N PHE A 401 4.63 -8.67 -21.09
CA PHE A 401 3.18 -8.60 -21.02
C PHE A 401 2.70 -7.29 -21.67
N GLY A 402 1.87 -7.41 -22.69
CA GLY A 402 1.34 -6.27 -23.45
C GLY A 402 0.57 -6.73 -24.68
N ALA A 403 0.42 -5.84 -25.65
CA ALA A 403 -0.41 -6.11 -26.83
C ALA A 403 0.12 -7.24 -27.73
N TYR A 404 1.43 -7.48 -27.76
CA TYR A 404 2.03 -8.45 -28.69
C TYR A 404 2.69 -9.64 -28.00
N ASP A 405 2.86 -9.56 -26.68
CA ASP A 405 3.50 -10.61 -25.90
C ASP A 405 2.79 -10.76 -24.56
N THR A 406 2.55 -12.00 -24.18
CA THR A 406 1.94 -12.39 -22.89
C THR A 406 2.63 -13.64 -22.34
N THR A 407 3.91 -13.81 -22.68
CA THR A 407 4.77 -14.89 -22.18
C THR A 407 5.30 -14.63 -20.77
N GLY A 408 5.11 -13.41 -20.25
CA GLY A 408 5.22 -13.02 -18.84
C GLY A 408 3.88 -12.59 -18.23
N LEU A 409 3.93 -11.97 -17.06
CA LEU A 409 2.75 -11.46 -16.33
C LEU A 409 2.91 -9.98 -15.96
N ALA A 410 1.80 -9.24 -16.02
CA ALA A 410 1.74 -7.87 -15.50
C ALA A 410 2.10 -7.81 -14.00
N LEU A 411 2.60 -6.64 -13.57
CA LEU A 411 3.12 -6.40 -12.23
C LEU A 411 2.12 -6.75 -11.14
N TYR A 412 0.90 -6.23 -11.21
CA TYR A 412 -0.10 -6.50 -10.17
C TYR A 412 -1.35 -7.17 -10.74
N GLN A 413 -1.13 -8.32 -11.39
CA GLN A 413 -2.22 -9.17 -11.86
C GLN A 413 -2.94 -9.90 -10.71
N GLY A 414 -2.18 -10.53 -9.81
CA GLY A 414 -2.72 -11.33 -8.70
C GLY A 414 -1.74 -11.53 -7.54
N ARG A 415 -2.27 -11.60 -6.33
CA ARG A 415 -1.54 -11.87 -5.08
C ARG A 415 -2.33 -12.81 -4.17
N ALA A 416 -1.63 -13.79 -3.62
CA ALA A 416 -2.12 -14.72 -2.63
C ALA A 416 -1.25 -14.70 -1.38
N VAL A 417 -1.83 -14.88 -0.20
CA VAL A 417 -1.05 -15.08 1.02
C VAL A 417 -0.81 -16.58 1.24
N ARG A 418 0.44 -16.95 1.52
CA ARG A 418 0.90 -18.31 1.81
C ARG A 418 1.50 -18.42 3.21
N LEU A 419 1.57 -19.64 3.72
CA LEU A 419 2.10 -19.96 5.05
C LEU A 419 2.88 -21.27 5.02
N ILE A 420 4.10 -21.25 5.54
CA ILE A 420 4.95 -22.44 5.74
C ILE A 420 5.61 -22.36 7.13
N GLY A 421 5.96 -23.49 7.72
CA GLY A 421 6.70 -23.52 8.96
C GLY A 421 7.90 -24.46 8.96
N PHE A 422 8.78 -24.25 9.93
CA PHE A 422 10.06 -24.94 10.07
C PHE A 422 10.31 -25.33 11.53
N ASP A 423 10.65 -26.60 11.74
CA ASP A 423 11.15 -27.10 13.02
C ASP A 423 12.60 -26.66 13.27
N GLN A 424 13.10 -26.91 14.48
CA GLN A 424 14.43 -26.44 14.88
C GLN A 424 15.58 -27.04 14.05
N ASP A 425 15.37 -28.23 13.51
CA ASP A 425 16.30 -28.93 12.61
C ASP A 425 16.18 -28.49 11.14
N GLY A 426 15.24 -27.60 10.84
CA GLY A 426 14.95 -27.12 9.49
C GLY A 426 14.01 -28.02 8.69
N THR A 427 13.33 -28.99 9.32
CA THR A 427 12.26 -29.76 8.69
C THR A 427 11.07 -28.86 8.40
N ALA A 428 10.57 -28.89 7.16
CA ALA A 428 9.44 -28.07 6.72
C ALA A 428 8.10 -28.74 7.02
N PHE A 429 7.12 -27.94 7.44
CA PHE A 429 5.73 -28.35 7.64
C PHE A 429 4.78 -27.24 7.18
N ALA A 430 3.50 -27.57 7.06
CA ALA A 430 2.43 -26.62 6.77
C ALA A 430 1.29 -26.76 7.78
N ALA A 431 0.46 -25.74 7.91
CA ALA A 431 -0.81 -25.87 8.62
C ALA A 431 -1.68 -26.93 7.92
N LYS A 432 -2.45 -27.70 8.69
CA LYS A 432 -3.33 -28.75 8.13
C LYS A 432 -4.42 -28.18 7.22
N VAL A 433 -4.84 -26.93 7.45
CA VAL A 433 -5.77 -26.18 6.60
C VAL A 433 -5.03 -24.95 6.07
N ASP A 434 -4.99 -24.78 4.75
CA ASP A 434 -4.34 -23.63 4.11
C ASP A 434 -5.14 -22.34 4.35
N PRO A 435 -4.51 -21.21 4.73
CA PRO A 435 -5.21 -19.95 4.99
C PRO A 435 -6.02 -19.43 3.78
N GLY A 436 -5.59 -19.75 2.56
CA GLY A 436 -6.27 -19.36 1.31
C GLY A 436 -7.66 -19.98 1.13
N SER A 437 -8.03 -21.01 1.90
CA SER A 437 -9.42 -21.51 1.91
C SER A 437 -10.39 -20.58 2.64
N ALA A 438 -9.89 -19.70 3.52
CA ALA A 438 -10.68 -18.73 4.26
C ALA A 438 -10.67 -17.34 3.60
N MET A 439 -9.57 -16.96 2.94
CA MET A 439 -9.40 -15.63 2.36
C MET A 439 -10.25 -15.39 1.10
N PRO A 440 -10.66 -14.14 0.82
CA PRO A 440 -11.39 -13.79 -0.39
C PRO A 440 -10.66 -14.21 -1.67
N GLY A 441 -11.42 -14.66 -2.67
CA GLY A 441 -10.91 -14.97 -4.01
C GLY A 441 -10.72 -13.72 -4.88
N ILE A 442 -11.09 -13.85 -6.16
CA ILE A 442 -11.07 -12.74 -7.12
C ILE A 442 -11.91 -11.58 -6.57
N PRO A 443 -11.37 -10.34 -6.48
CA PRO A 443 -12.14 -9.19 -6.02
C PRO A 443 -13.41 -9.02 -6.83
N ALA A 444 -14.52 -8.77 -6.13
CA ALA A 444 -15.84 -8.60 -6.73
C ALA A 444 -16.45 -7.31 -6.20
N GLN A 445 -17.37 -6.72 -6.96
CA GLN A 445 -18.16 -5.57 -6.51
C GLN A 445 -19.09 -5.95 -5.35
N ARG A 446 -19.59 -7.19 -5.38
CA ARG A 446 -20.40 -7.78 -4.31
C ARG A 446 -19.50 -8.22 -3.15
N ILE A 447 -19.85 -7.77 -1.96
CA ILE A 447 -19.18 -8.11 -0.69
C ILE A 447 -19.43 -9.55 -0.24
N ASP A 448 -20.53 -10.15 -0.67
CA ASP A 448 -20.95 -11.51 -0.32
C ASP A 448 -20.47 -12.56 -1.34
N ALA A 449 -19.47 -12.23 -2.17
CA ALA A 449 -18.93 -13.18 -3.14
C ALA A 449 -18.30 -14.39 -2.42
N ALA A 450 -18.70 -15.59 -2.84
CA ALA A 450 -18.30 -16.84 -2.18
C ALA A 450 -16.90 -17.32 -2.58
N SER A 451 -16.29 -16.75 -3.62
CA SER A 451 -14.97 -17.20 -4.11
C SER A 451 -13.90 -17.06 -3.02
N ARG A 452 -13.00 -18.04 -2.97
CA ARG A 452 -11.84 -18.10 -2.08
C ARG A 452 -10.54 -18.06 -2.88
N GLN A 453 -9.47 -17.67 -2.20
CA GLN A 453 -8.15 -17.51 -2.83
C GLN A 453 -7.70 -18.79 -3.54
N ASN A 454 -7.96 -19.96 -2.93
CA ASN A 454 -7.53 -21.26 -3.45
C ASN A 454 -8.47 -21.88 -4.49
N ASP A 455 -9.58 -21.22 -4.86
CA ASP A 455 -10.51 -21.78 -5.83
C ASP A 455 -9.88 -21.88 -7.25
N ARG A 456 -8.86 -21.07 -7.53
CA ARG A 456 -8.18 -20.96 -8.83
C ARG A 456 -6.68 -20.70 -8.69
N GLU A 457 -5.90 -21.35 -9.55
CA GLU A 457 -4.43 -21.18 -9.65
C GLU A 457 -3.95 -20.96 -11.09
N ASP A 458 -4.86 -20.90 -12.07
CA ASP A 458 -4.53 -20.68 -13.48
C ASP A 458 -3.80 -19.35 -13.72
N TRP A 459 -4.05 -18.36 -12.87
CA TRP A 459 -3.41 -17.04 -12.89
C TRP A 459 -1.94 -17.03 -12.46
N LEU A 460 -1.41 -18.13 -11.90
CA LEU A 460 -0.01 -18.24 -11.51
C LEU A 460 0.93 -18.47 -12.69
N LYS A 461 0.39 -18.74 -13.88
CA LYS A 461 1.18 -18.99 -15.09
C LYS A 461 0.85 -17.99 -16.20
N PRO A 462 1.85 -17.51 -16.96
CA PRO A 462 1.62 -16.76 -18.18
C PRO A 462 0.77 -17.55 -19.18
N ASN A 463 -0.02 -16.83 -19.97
CA ASN A 463 -0.77 -17.40 -21.09
C ASN A 463 -0.38 -16.67 -22.39
N PRO A 464 0.55 -17.23 -23.19
CA PRO A 464 1.04 -16.61 -24.42
C PRO A 464 -0.03 -16.40 -25.50
N ASP A 465 -1.18 -17.08 -25.41
CA ASP A 465 -2.26 -16.95 -26.38
C ASP A 465 -3.16 -15.73 -26.11
N LEU A 466 -3.04 -15.06 -24.96
CA LEU A 466 -3.83 -13.86 -24.63
C LEU A 466 -3.57 -12.73 -25.63
N ALA A 467 -2.31 -12.50 -26.01
CA ALA A 467 -1.97 -11.51 -27.02
C ALA A 467 -2.56 -11.83 -28.41
N LYS A 468 -2.77 -13.11 -28.74
CA LYS A 468 -3.33 -13.54 -30.04
C LYS A 468 -4.84 -13.33 -30.12
N GLY A 469 -5.54 -13.44 -28.98
CA GLY A 469 -6.99 -13.31 -28.88
C GLY A 469 -7.52 -11.91 -28.58
N ARG A 470 -6.64 -10.90 -28.52
CA ARG A 470 -7.03 -9.52 -28.18
C ARG A 470 -7.84 -8.85 -29.29
N ALA A 471 -8.61 -7.82 -28.92
CA ALA A 471 -9.21 -6.93 -29.90
C ALA A 471 -8.13 -6.08 -30.63
N ASN A 472 -8.42 -5.66 -31.86
CA ASN A 472 -7.58 -4.71 -32.57
C ASN A 472 -7.32 -3.46 -31.73
N ALA A 473 -6.11 -2.93 -31.85
CA ALA A 473 -5.58 -1.79 -31.09
C ALA A 473 -5.68 -1.81 -29.55
N ALA A 474 -6.24 -2.84 -28.92
CA ALA A 474 -6.27 -3.00 -27.47
C ALA A 474 -5.03 -3.72 -26.92
N SER A 475 -4.71 -3.48 -25.65
CA SER A 475 -3.76 -4.29 -24.88
C SER A 475 -4.35 -5.67 -24.51
N ALA A 476 -3.48 -6.62 -24.17
CA ALA A 476 -3.92 -7.87 -23.57
C ALA A 476 -4.50 -7.61 -22.18
N ARG A 477 -5.60 -8.31 -21.85
CA ARG A 477 -6.24 -8.16 -20.54
C ARG A 477 -5.55 -9.03 -19.50
N ASN A 478 -5.38 -8.47 -18.30
CA ASN A 478 -4.98 -9.22 -17.12
C ASN A 478 -5.93 -10.39 -16.86
N VAL A 479 -5.37 -11.52 -16.43
CA VAL A 479 -6.17 -12.64 -15.91
C VAL A 479 -6.76 -12.24 -14.55
N GLN A 480 -8.02 -12.58 -14.30
CA GLN A 480 -8.63 -12.36 -12.99
C GLN A 480 -7.97 -13.26 -11.93
N ALA A 481 -7.54 -12.65 -10.84
CA ALA A 481 -6.86 -13.34 -9.75
C ALA A 481 -7.26 -12.76 -8.38
N PRO A 482 -7.03 -13.49 -7.27
CA PRO A 482 -7.09 -12.93 -5.93
C PRO A 482 -6.16 -11.72 -5.78
N LYS A 483 -6.52 -10.80 -4.88
CA LYS A 483 -5.70 -9.63 -4.51
C LYS A 483 -5.60 -9.54 -2.98
N ASN A 484 -4.97 -10.53 -2.36
CA ASN A 484 -4.65 -10.55 -0.93
C ASN A 484 -3.14 -10.40 -0.74
N THR A 485 -2.73 -9.41 0.05
CA THR A 485 -1.34 -8.93 0.07
C THR A 485 -0.90 -8.52 1.47
N SER A 486 0.38 -8.25 1.62
CA SER A 486 1.09 -7.67 2.77
C SER A 486 0.79 -8.42 4.06
N PRO A 487 1.08 -9.73 4.12
CA PRO A 487 0.73 -10.54 5.27
C PRO A 487 1.47 -10.05 6.52
N ARG A 488 0.77 -10.01 7.64
CA ARG A 488 1.34 -9.77 8.98
C ARG A 488 0.96 -10.93 9.88
N LEU A 489 1.97 -11.65 10.34
CA LEU A 489 1.83 -12.83 11.19
C LEU A 489 2.15 -12.47 12.64
N SER A 490 1.27 -12.88 13.54
CA SER A 490 1.50 -12.90 14.99
C SER A 490 1.02 -14.23 15.55
N ILE A 491 1.73 -14.77 16.55
CA ILE A 491 1.33 -15.98 17.26
C ILE A 491 1.31 -15.64 18.74
N ASP A 492 0.16 -15.84 19.37
CA ASP A 492 0.01 -15.51 20.78
C ASP A 492 0.57 -16.59 21.70
N SER A 493 0.56 -16.33 23.01
CA SER A 493 1.11 -17.24 24.02
C SER A 493 0.38 -18.58 24.15
N SER A 494 -0.82 -18.73 23.57
CA SER A 494 -1.51 -20.03 23.48
C SER A 494 -1.19 -20.81 22.20
N GLY A 495 -0.49 -20.20 21.25
CA GLY A 495 -0.20 -20.79 19.94
C GLY A 495 -1.26 -20.52 18.89
N ARG A 496 -2.30 -19.73 19.20
CA ARG A 496 -3.25 -19.24 18.20
C ARG A 496 -2.51 -18.31 17.24
N MET A 497 -2.70 -18.54 15.95
CA MET A 497 -2.09 -17.73 14.90
C MET A 497 -3.07 -16.66 14.43
N TRP A 498 -2.52 -15.48 14.16
CA TRP A 498 -3.22 -14.32 13.64
C TRP A 498 -2.52 -13.89 12.35
N LEU A 499 -3.27 -13.87 11.25
CA LEU A 499 -2.76 -13.50 9.95
C LEU A 499 -3.60 -12.34 9.40
N ALA A 500 -3.03 -11.14 9.48
CA ALA A 500 -3.61 -9.96 8.86
C ALA A 500 -3.14 -9.86 7.41
N PHE A 501 -4.00 -9.34 6.53
CA PHE A 501 -3.73 -9.12 5.11
C PHE A 501 -4.60 -7.99 4.56
N ARG A 502 -4.10 -7.31 3.53
CA ARG A 502 -4.87 -6.32 2.77
C ARG A 502 -5.60 -6.96 1.61
N SER A 503 -6.80 -6.48 1.36
CA SER A 503 -7.62 -6.92 0.22
C SER A 503 -8.35 -5.75 -0.44
N ALA A 504 -8.41 -5.78 -1.78
CA ALA A 504 -9.26 -4.91 -2.59
C ALA A 504 -10.70 -5.45 -2.68
N HIS A 505 -11.03 -6.53 -1.97
CA HIS A 505 -12.38 -7.08 -1.89
C HIS A 505 -13.16 -6.45 -0.71
N PRO A 506 -14.42 -6.03 -0.91
CA PRO A 506 -15.08 -5.80 -2.20
C PRO A 506 -14.49 -4.59 -2.93
N ILE A 507 -14.55 -4.63 -4.27
CA ILE A 507 -14.06 -3.53 -5.11
C ILE A 507 -14.81 -2.26 -4.75
N TRP A 508 -14.03 -1.23 -4.43
CA TRP A 508 -14.48 0.13 -4.18
C TRP A 508 -13.43 1.10 -4.69
N TRP A 509 -13.87 2.12 -5.41
CA TRP A 509 -13.00 3.11 -6.02
C TRP A 509 -13.55 4.50 -5.71
N ASN A 510 -12.65 5.42 -5.39
CA ASN A 510 -13.01 6.82 -5.16
C ASN A 510 -12.07 7.74 -5.98
N PRO A 511 -12.23 9.08 -5.93
CA PRO A 511 -11.39 9.98 -6.72
C PRO A 511 -9.88 9.89 -6.44
N LEU A 512 -9.48 9.31 -5.29
CA LEU A 512 -8.07 9.07 -4.95
C LEU A 512 -7.53 7.72 -5.44
N GLY A 513 -8.39 6.78 -5.84
CA GLY A 513 -7.96 5.46 -6.32
C GLY A 513 -8.73 4.29 -5.70
N THR A 514 -8.09 3.12 -5.76
CA THR A 514 -8.62 1.88 -5.17
C THR A 514 -8.61 1.95 -3.65
N VAL A 515 -9.66 1.42 -3.02
CA VAL A 515 -9.71 1.31 -1.56
C VAL A 515 -9.35 -0.09 -1.09
N TRP A 516 -8.21 -0.20 -0.43
CA TRP A 516 -7.72 -1.42 0.20
C TRP A 516 -8.12 -1.49 1.67
N THR A 517 -8.46 -2.67 2.15
CA THR A 517 -8.90 -2.90 3.54
C THR A 517 -8.04 -3.94 4.21
N GLU A 518 -7.72 -3.74 5.49
CA GLU A 518 -7.15 -4.79 6.32
C GLU A 518 -8.22 -5.80 6.76
N ASN A 519 -7.88 -7.09 6.72
CA ASN A 519 -8.68 -8.18 7.25
C ASN A 519 -7.78 -9.09 8.10
N VAL A 520 -8.37 -9.82 9.04
CA VAL A 520 -7.67 -10.83 9.84
C VAL A 520 -8.34 -12.18 9.69
N VAL A 521 -7.56 -13.25 9.53
CA VAL A 521 -7.99 -14.63 9.80
C VAL A 521 -7.19 -15.18 10.96
N SER A 522 -7.81 -16.02 11.79
CA SER A 522 -7.15 -16.66 12.94
C SER A 522 -7.23 -18.17 12.85
N TYR A 523 -6.14 -18.86 13.17
CA TYR A 523 -6.07 -20.31 13.27
C TYR A 523 -6.03 -20.71 14.75
N ASP A 524 -7.03 -21.48 15.19
CA ASP A 524 -7.16 -21.91 16.60
C ASP A 524 -6.37 -23.18 16.96
N GLY A 525 -5.71 -23.77 15.97
CA GLY A 525 -5.09 -25.08 16.07
C GLY A 525 -5.67 -26.09 15.08
N SER A 526 -6.90 -25.87 14.64
CA SER A 526 -7.67 -26.83 13.83
C SER A 526 -8.37 -26.21 12.61
N ALA A 527 -8.86 -24.97 12.75
CA ALA A 527 -9.62 -24.28 11.72
C ALA A 527 -9.26 -22.79 11.65
N TRP A 528 -9.40 -22.22 10.45
CA TRP A 528 -9.34 -20.79 10.24
C TRP A 528 -10.73 -20.17 10.46
N THR A 529 -10.78 -19.00 11.10
CA THR A 529 -11.96 -18.13 11.02
C THR A 529 -12.19 -17.68 9.59
N GLY A 530 -13.42 -17.28 9.25
CA GLY A 530 -13.62 -16.42 8.07
C GLY A 530 -12.91 -15.07 8.26
N PRO A 531 -12.77 -14.26 7.19
CA PRO A 531 -12.09 -12.98 7.25
C PRO A 531 -12.86 -12.01 8.16
N ILE A 532 -12.16 -11.46 9.15
CA ILE A 532 -12.65 -10.44 10.07
C ILE A 532 -12.30 -9.08 9.47
N PHE A 533 -13.31 -8.32 9.06
CA PHE A 533 -13.14 -6.97 8.54
C PHE A 533 -12.70 -6.00 9.63
N LEU A 534 -11.68 -5.19 9.38
CA LEU A 534 -11.23 -4.15 10.29
C LEU A 534 -11.72 -2.78 9.82
N ALA A 535 -12.56 -2.12 10.63
CA ALA A 535 -13.01 -0.76 10.34
C ALA A 535 -11.85 0.25 10.44
N HIS A 536 -11.98 1.35 9.70
CA HIS A 536 -10.96 2.40 9.62
C HIS A 536 -9.56 1.85 9.30
N THR A 537 -9.50 1.07 8.22
CA THR A 537 -8.24 0.58 7.62
C THR A 537 -8.22 0.81 6.10
N ASP A 538 -9.19 1.57 5.60
CA ASP A 538 -9.27 2.01 4.21
C ASP A 538 -8.13 2.97 3.89
N ASN A 539 -7.25 2.52 2.99
CA ASN A 539 -6.07 3.29 2.55
C ASN A 539 -5.56 2.76 1.20
N VAL A 540 -4.38 3.22 0.78
CA VAL A 540 -3.58 2.66 -0.33
C VAL A 540 -3.20 1.18 -0.06
N LEU A 541 -2.61 0.51 -1.04
CA LEU A 541 -2.09 -0.85 -0.96
C LEU A 541 -0.95 -0.97 0.07
N ASP A 542 0.08 -0.11 0.05
CA ASP A 542 1.22 -0.21 0.99
C ASP A 542 0.95 0.45 2.35
N ASN A 543 -0.06 -0.05 3.06
CA ASN A 543 -0.40 0.36 4.43
C ASN A 543 -0.42 -0.85 5.37
N ARG A 544 0.68 -1.07 6.11
CA ARG A 544 0.90 -2.29 6.90
C ARG A 544 0.64 -2.03 8.39
N PRO A 545 -0.23 -2.81 9.06
CA PRO A 545 -0.50 -2.61 10.47
C PRO A 545 0.59 -3.19 11.38
N ALA A 546 0.62 -2.66 12.61
CA ALA A 546 1.27 -3.31 13.74
C ALA A 546 0.29 -4.28 14.42
N LEU A 547 0.78 -5.47 14.76
CA LEU A 547 0.02 -6.52 15.44
C LEU A 547 0.65 -6.74 16.82
N VAL A 548 -0.17 -6.69 17.87
CA VAL A 548 0.29 -6.93 19.24
C VAL A 548 -0.71 -7.81 19.97
N SER A 549 -0.22 -8.88 20.59
CA SER A 549 -0.99 -9.75 21.47
C SER A 549 -0.50 -9.55 22.89
N THR A 550 -1.36 -9.05 23.78
CA THR A 550 -1.02 -8.84 25.21
C THR A 550 -1.49 -9.99 26.10
N LYS A 551 -2.47 -10.77 25.64
CA LYS A 551 -2.98 -11.99 26.30
C LYS A 551 -3.37 -13.05 25.27
N ALA A 552 -3.38 -14.31 25.71
CA ALA A 552 -3.78 -15.42 24.85
C ALA A 552 -5.22 -15.21 24.34
N GLY A 553 -5.42 -15.32 23.03
CA GLY A 553 -6.72 -15.17 22.40
C GLY A 553 -7.11 -13.74 22.04
N ASP A 554 -6.23 -12.77 22.28
CA ASP A 554 -6.47 -11.36 21.97
C ASP A 554 -5.46 -10.83 20.96
N LEU A 555 -5.95 -10.00 20.05
CA LEU A 555 -5.12 -9.27 19.10
C LEU A 555 -5.55 -7.81 19.05
N THR A 556 -4.60 -6.91 19.23
CA THR A 556 -4.74 -5.51 18.85
C THR A 556 -4.05 -5.28 17.51
N VAL A 557 -4.80 -4.77 16.54
CA VAL A 557 -4.28 -4.34 15.23
C VAL A 557 -4.30 -2.83 15.18
N ILE A 558 -3.15 -2.21 14.95
CA ILE A 558 -3.00 -0.75 14.81
C ILE A 558 -2.62 -0.45 13.38
N GLY A 559 -3.46 0.29 12.66
CA GLY A 559 -3.24 0.70 11.28
C GLY A 559 -3.60 2.17 11.08
N SER A 560 -3.31 2.71 9.90
CA SER A 560 -3.79 4.04 9.48
C SER A 560 -4.99 3.91 8.52
N ALA A 561 -5.81 4.94 8.46
CA ALA A 561 -6.83 5.11 7.43
C ALA A 561 -6.99 6.59 7.09
N ASP A 562 -7.28 6.86 5.81
CA ASP A 562 -7.50 8.22 5.32
C ASP A 562 -8.97 8.53 5.02
N GLY A 563 -9.88 7.61 5.36
CA GLY A 563 -11.33 7.80 5.20
C GLY A 563 -11.84 7.63 3.77
N ARG A 564 -10.99 7.19 2.82
CA ARG A 564 -11.31 6.99 1.41
C ARG A 564 -12.46 6.01 1.13
N ARG A 565 -12.90 5.23 2.13
CA ARG A 565 -14.12 4.41 2.03
C ARG A 565 -15.36 5.24 1.77
N GLN A 566 -15.45 6.43 2.35
CA GLN A 566 -16.55 7.34 2.08
C GLN A 566 -16.25 8.06 0.76
N PHE A 567 -17.26 8.21 -0.09
CA PHE A 567 -17.07 8.96 -1.32
C PHE A 567 -17.28 10.43 -1.03
N ARG A 568 -16.23 11.22 -1.22
CA ARG A 568 -16.28 12.68 -1.14
C ARG A 568 -15.63 13.26 -2.39
N GLN A 569 -16.32 14.17 -3.04
CA GLN A 569 -15.75 14.88 -4.17
C GLN A 569 -14.73 15.91 -3.65
N LEU A 570 -13.54 15.93 -4.24
CA LEU A 570 -12.54 16.95 -3.96
C LEU A 570 -12.95 18.26 -4.66
N PRO A 571 -13.25 19.36 -3.94
CA PRO A 571 -13.73 20.57 -4.58
C PRO A 571 -12.56 21.34 -5.22
N ILE A 572 -12.25 21.09 -6.49
CA ILE A 572 -11.18 21.79 -7.21
C ILE A 572 -11.73 23.09 -7.84
N ALA A 573 -12.24 23.99 -7.01
CA ALA A 573 -12.67 25.30 -7.47
C ALA A 573 -11.45 26.23 -7.68
N PRO A 574 -11.49 27.15 -8.67
CA PRO A 574 -10.34 28.00 -8.98
C PRO A 574 -10.04 28.95 -7.82
N ASN A 575 -8.78 28.98 -7.37
CA ASN A 575 -8.28 29.73 -6.23
C ASN A 575 -8.95 29.39 -4.89
N ALA A 576 -9.60 28.22 -4.78
CA ALA A 576 -10.27 27.83 -3.55
C ALA A 576 -9.27 27.30 -2.51
N ASN A 577 -9.58 27.50 -1.24
CA ASN A 577 -8.88 26.89 -0.12
C ASN A 577 -9.88 25.98 0.59
N VAL A 578 -10.01 24.76 0.09
CA VAL A 578 -10.97 23.77 0.61
C VAL A 578 -10.21 22.69 1.34
N ASP A 579 -10.68 22.35 2.53
CA ASP A 579 -10.09 21.33 3.37
C ASP A 579 -10.13 19.97 2.67
N ASP A 580 -9.00 19.24 2.73
CA ASP A 580 -8.95 17.86 2.28
C ASP A 580 -9.80 17.00 3.21
N PRO A 581 -10.84 16.29 2.72
CA PRO A 581 -11.59 15.38 3.57
C PRO A 581 -10.85 14.06 3.84
N PHE A 582 -9.67 13.84 3.24
CA PHE A 582 -8.87 12.64 3.42
C PHE A 582 -7.60 12.97 4.21
N ASN A 583 -7.45 12.35 5.37
CA ASN A 583 -6.33 12.55 6.30
C ASN A 583 -6.04 11.26 7.05
N ASN A 584 -4.78 10.84 7.08
CA ASN A 584 -4.36 9.62 7.77
C ASN A 584 -4.41 9.80 9.28
N ASP A 585 -5.27 9.03 9.91
CA ASP A 585 -5.30 8.85 11.35
C ASP A 585 -4.98 7.41 11.72
N LEU A 586 -4.41 7.21 12.91
CA LEU A 586 -4.19 5.89 13.47
C LEU A 586 -5.43 5.37 14.18
N TRP A 587 -5.73 4.09 13.97
CA TRP A 587 -6.87 3.38 14.55
C TRP A 587 -6.42 2.05 15.16
N ALA A 588 -6.99 1.70 16.31
CA ALA A 588 -6.83 0.39 16.94
C ALA A 588 -8.12 -0.44 16.76
N ASN A 589 -7.97 -1.68 16.33
CA ASN A 589 -9.01 -2.70 16.28
C ASN A 589 -8.65 -3.83 17.25
N GLU A 590 -9.51 -4.14 18.21
CA GLU A 590 -9.27 -5.16 19.24
C GLU A 590 -10.17 -6.39 19.03
N ILE A 591 -9.55 -7.55 18.81
CA ILE A 591 -10.21 -8.84 18.59
C ILE A 591 -9.97 -9.73 19.80
N ALA A 592 -11.04 -10.34 20.32
CA ALA A 592 -10.96 -11.38 21.34
C ALA A 592 -11.71 -12.63 20.88
N LEU A 593 -10.97 -13.73 20.68
CA LEU A 593 -11.51 -15.05 20.31
C LEU A 593 -11.33 -16.10 21.42
N GLY A 594 -10.63 -15.76 22.50
CA GLY A 594 -10.17 -16.72 23.49
C GLY A 594 -8.94 -17.50 23.00
N PRO A 595 -8.23 -18.19 23.90
CA PRO A 595 -7.00 -18.90 23.56
C PRO A 595 -7.21 -19.91 22.43
N GLY A 596 -6.12 -20.29 21.75
CA GLY A 596 -6.11 -21.47 20.89
C GLY A 596 -6.55 -22.69 21.69
N SER A 597 -7.36 -23.55 21.07
CA SER A 597 -7.85 -24.76 21.72
C SER A 597 -6.74 -25.80 21.87
N ASP A 598 -5.81 -25.85 20.91
CA ASP A 598 -4.72 -26.82 20.84
C ASP A 598 -3.48 -26.23 20.15
N ALA A 599 -2.34 -26.95 20.22
CA ALA A 599 -1.20 -26.64 19.38
C ALA A 599 -1.59 -26.67 17.89
N PRO A 600 -1.00 -25.80 17.02
CA PRO A 600 -1.26 -25.81 15.59
C PRO A 600 -1.15 -27.21 14.98
N ALA A 601 -2.26 -27.74 14.45
CA ALA A 601 -2.25 -28.97 13.68
C ALA A 601 -1.49 -28.74 12.38
N ILE A 602 -0.44 -29.52 12.20
CA ILE A 602 0.49 -29.44 11.09
C ILE A 602 0.49 -30.72 10.25
N MET A 603 0.97 -30.60 9.02
CA MET A 603 1.30 -31.71 8.13
C MET A 603 2.70 -31.51 7.54
N ALA A 604 3.35 -32.61 7.14
CA ALA A 604 4.65 -32.52 6.49
C ALA A 604 4.57 -31.69 5.20
N ALA A 605 5.57 -30.86 4.95
CA ALA A 605 5.70 -30.09 3.72
C ALA A 605 7.04 -30.41 3.04
N ALA A 606 7.09 -30.21 1.72
CA ALA A 606 8.35 -30.30 0.99
C ALA A 606 9.28 -29.17 1.46
N LYS A 607 10.55 -29.51 1.71
CA LYS A 607 11.57 -28.48 1.95
C LYS A 607 11.72 -27.63 0.69
N PRO A 608 11.59 -26.30 0.78
CA PRO A 608 11.78 -25.42 -0.37
C PRO A 608 13.16 -25.59 -1.00
N ALA A 609 13.20 -25.56 -2.33
CA ALA A 609 14.42 -25.58 -3.12
C ALA A 609 14.29 -24.55 -4.24
N ALA A 610 15.39 -23.84 -4.52
CA ALA A 610 15.41 -22.78 -5.51
C ALA A 610 15.18 -23.35 -6.93
N ALA A 611 14.22 -22.79 -7.67
CA ALA A 611 13.90 -23.19 -9.05
C ALA A 611 15.02 -22.90 -10.07
N GLY A 612 16.07 -22.18 -9.67
CA GLY A 612 17.12 -21.69 -10.57
C GLY A 612 16.61 -20.56 -11.47
N THR A 613 17.53 -19.92 -12.20
CA THR A 613 17.18 -18.78 -13.08
C THR A 613 16.64 -19.24 -14.43
N ASP A 614 15.49 -18.70 -14.86
CA ASP A 614 14.91 -18.96 -16.18
C ASP A 614 15.92 -18.59 -17.29
N THR A 615 16.02 -19.43 -18.32
CA THR A 615 16.83 -19.19 -19.51
C THR A 615 16.57 -17.85 -20.21
N LEU A 616 15.33 -17.36 -20.19
CA LEU A 616 14.96 -16.06 -20.72
C LEU A 616 15.58 -14.93 -19.90
N ASP A 617 15.56 -15.03 -18.57
CA ASP A 617 16.21 -14.06 -17.68
C ASP A 617 17.72 -14.03 -17.87
N GLN A 618 18.35 -15.19 -18.06
CA GLN A 618 19.78 -15.26 -18.37
C GLN A 618 20.11 -14.54 -19.69
N THR A 619 19.26 -14.73 -20.70
CA THR A 619 19.39 -14.10 -22.02
C THR A 619 19.17 -12.59 -21.94
N GLU A 620 18.16 -12.14 -21.20
CA GLU A 620 17.87 -10.72 -20.97
C GLU A 620 19.04 -10.04 -20.24
N ARG A 621 19.52 -10.63 -19.14
CA ARG A 621 20.69 -10.12 -18.39
C ARG A 621 21.93 -9.96 -19.28
N ALA A 622 22.19 -10.93 -20.14
CA ALA A 622 23.30 -10.85 -21.09
C ALA A 622 23.09 -9.72 -22.12
N SER A 623 21.87 -9.52 -22.60
CA SER A 623 21.52 -8.44 -23.53
C SER A 623 21.69 -7.06 -22.89
N ILE A 624 21.21 -6.87 -21.67
CA ILE A 624 21.39 -5.65 -20.89
C ILE A 624 22.88 -5.38 -20.64
N ALA A 625 23.65 -6.40 -20.29
CA ALA A 625 25.09 -6.27 -20.10
C ALA A 625 25.81 -5.81 -21.39
N ARG A 626 25.44 -6.37 -22.55
CA ARG A 626 25.96 -5.92 -23.85
C ARG A 626 25.59 -4.47 -24.16
N MET A 627 24.33 -4.08 -23.93
CA MET A 627 23.86 -2.71 -24.09
C MET A 627 24.66 -1.74 -23.20
N ARG A 628 24.82 -2.08 -21.91
CA ARG A 628 25.58 -1.27 -20.94
C ARG A 628 27.09 -1.24 -21.20
N ALA A 629 27.64 -2.22 -21.92
CA ALA A 629 29.04 -2.24 -22.34
C ALA A 629 29.30 -1.39 -23.59
N TYR A 630 28.27 -1.16 -24.42
CA TYR A 630 28.41 -0.38 -25.65
C TYR A 630 28.83 1.07 -25.37
N ARG A 631 29.80 1.56 -26.16
CA ARG A 631 30.30 2.93 -26.10
C ARG A 631 30.40 3.51 -27.51
N ALA A 632 29.94 4.74 -27.69
CA ALA A 632 30.12 5.51 -28.92
C ALA A 632 30.30 6.99 -28.58
N ASN A 633 31.31 7.66 -29.12
CA ASN A 633 31.61 9.08 -28.84
C ASN A 633 31.66 9.42 -27.34
N ASN A 634 32.23 8.55 -26.51
CA ASN A 634 32.24 8.64 -25.04
C ASN A 634 30.86 8.60 -24.36
N LEU A 635 29.79 8.29 -25.10
CA LEU A 635 28.45 8.06 -24.58
C LEU A 635 28.20 6.56 -24.36
N ARG A 636 27.23 6.26 -23.48
CA ARG A 636 26.68 4.92 -23.26
C ARG A 636 25.17 4.94 -23.48
N ILE A 637 24.60 3.76 -23.74
CA ILE A 637 23.14 3.61 -23.80
C ILE A 637 22.63 3.49 -22.36
N LEU A 638 21.53 4.18 -22.07
CA LEU A 638 20.76 4.08 -20.83
C LEU A 638 19.35 3.59 -21.14
N ARG A 639 18.77 2.80 -20.25
CA ARG A 639 17.37 2.36 -20.26
C ARG A 639 16.59 3.14 -19.20
N GLY A 640 15.44 3.69 -19.55
CA GLY A 640 14.55 4.36 -18.61
C GLY A 640 13.15 4.54 -19.16
N GLU A 641 12.32 5.24 -18.39
CA GLU A 641 10.86 5.28 -18.56
C GLU A 641 10.32 6.62 -18.06
N PHE A 642 9.45 7.29 -18.83
CA PHE A 642 8.75 8.52 -18.45
C PHE A 642 7.27 8.29 -18.09
N HIS A 643 6.70 7.11 -18.25
CA HIS A 643 5.25 6.91 -18.18
C HIS A 643 4.88 5.66 -17.38
N ARG A 644 4.86 5.83 -16.05
CA ARG A 644 4.41 4.77 -15.14
C ARG A 644 3.69 5.28 -13.90
N HIS A 645 2.59 4.62 -13.56
CA HIS A 645 1.79 4.88 -12.36
C HIS A 645 2.07 3.84 -11.26
N SER A 646 1.49 4.11 -10.09
CA SER A 646 1.42 3.26 -8.91
C SER A 646 0.05 3.41 -8.25
N GLU A 647 -0.20 2.66 -7.16
CA GLU A 647 -1.37 2.79 -6.29
C GLU A 647 -1.79 4.22 -5.87
N ILE A 648 -0.88 5.20 -5.96
CA ILE A 648 -1.11 6.60 -5.60
C ILE A 648 -1.95 7.30 -6.66
N SER A 649 -1.80 6.91 -7.93
CA SER A 649 -2.67 7.38 -8.99
C SER A 649 -4.10 6.88 -8.79
N MET A 650 -5.06 7.73 -9.17
CA MET A 650 -6.47 7.38 -9.20
C MET A 650 -6.83 6.28 -10.22
N ASP A 651 -5.87 5.70 -10.94
CA ASP A 651 -6.02 4.51 -11.80
C ASP A 651 -5.11 3.33 -11.46
N GLY A 652 -4.23 3.48 -10.48
CA GLY A 652 -3.17 2.51 -10.17
C GLY A 652 -3.59 1.22 -9.47
N GLY A 653 -4.88 0.91 -9.42
CA GLY A 653 -5.44 -0.25 -8.72
C GLY A 653 -4.93 -1.62 -9.22
N SER A 654 -4.29 -1.65 -10.39
CA SER A 654 -3.63 -2.85 -10.94
C SER A 654 -2.14 -2.65 -11.27
N ASP A 655 -1.55 -1.54 -10.83
CA ASP A 655 -0.12 -1.24 -11.06
C ASP A 655 0.77 -1.69 -9.90
N GLY A 656 0.15 -2.00 -8.76
CA GLY A 656 0.83 -2.40 -7.54
C GLY A 656 1.24 -1.21 -6.70
N SER A 657 1.98 -1.50 -5.63
CA SER A 657 2.44 -0.46 -4.71
C SER A 657 3.53 0.40 -5.34
N ILE A 658 3.76 1.60 -4.78
CA ILE A 658 4.90 2.43 -5.16
C ILE A 658 6.23 1.70 -4.96
N LEU A 659 6.34 0.85 -3.93
CA LEU A 659 7.53 0.01 -3.72
C LEU A 659 7.71 -1.04 -4.81
N GLU A 660 6.63 -1.59 -5.37
CA GLU A 660 6.71 -2.53 -6.49
C GLU A 660 7.18 -1.87 -7.79
N GLN A 661 6.88 -0.58 -7.99
CA GLN A 661 7.45 0.20 -9.08
C GLN A 661 8.99 0.24 -8.98
N TRP A 662 9.52 0.59 -7.81
CA TRP A 662 10.98 0.66 -7.58
C TRP A 662 11.64 -0.71 -7.72
N ARG A 663 11.01 -1.75 -7.16
CA ARG A 663 11.42 -3.14 -7.34
C ARG A 663 11.52 -3.52 -8.81
N TYR A 664 10.48 -3.27 -9.59
CA TYR A 664 10.53 -3.53 -11.01
C TYR A 664 11.68 -2.76 -11.68
N ALA A 665 11.82 -1.46 -11.40
CA ALA A 665 12.82 -0.63 -12.06
C ALA A 665 14.24 -1.14 -11.78
N LEU A 666 14.56 -1.45 -10.53
CA LEU A 666 15.89 -1.87 -10.09
C LEU A 666 16.20 -3.32 -10.49
N ASP A 667 15.22 -4.22 -10.39
CA ASP A 667 15.43 -5.65 -10.50
C ASP A 667 14.96 -6.22 -11.84
N THR A 668 13.67 -6.09 -12.14
CA THR A 668 13.02 -6.81 -13.24
C THR A 668 13.23 -6.15 -14.60
N GLY A 669 12.95 -4.86 -14.71
CA GLY A 669 13.22 -4.04 -15.89
C GLY A 669 14.69 -3.62 -16.00
N ALA A 670 15.43 -3.70 -14.88
CA ALA A 670 16.84 -3.32 -14.78
C ALA A 670 17.12 -1.95 -15.45
N LEU A 671 16.26 -0.99 -15.19
CA LEU A 671 16.34 0.38 -15.67
C LEU A 671 17.54 1.09 -15.04
N ASP A 672 18.10 2.06 -15.76
CA ASP A 672 19.14 2.94 -15.23
C ASP A 672 18.54 4.20 -14.58
N TRP A 673 17.31 4.55 -14.95
CA TRP A 673 16.55 5.67 -14.39
C TRP A 673 15.04 5.47 -14.62
N ILE A 674 14.20 6.10 -13.79
CA ILE A 674 12.73 6.16 -13.95
C ILE A 674 12.18 7.36 -13.17
N GLY A 675 11.07 7.92 -13.63
CA GLY A 675 10.23 8.81 -12.82
C GLY A 675 8.90 8.13 -12.42
N CYS A 676 8.49 8.29 -11.15
CA CYS A 676 7.12 7.95 -10.74
C CYS A 676 6.15 9.00 -11.28
N CYS A 677 5.29 8.63 -12.22
CA CYS A 677 4.45 9.59 -12.95
C CYS A 677 2.99 9.49 -12.53
N ASP A 678 2.73 9.26 -11.24
CA ASP A 678 1.37 9.29 -10.72
C ASP A 678 0.71 10.65 -11.00
N HIS A 679 -0.59 10.60 -11.30
CA HIS A 679 -1.40 11.77 -11.65
C HIS A 679 -1.32 12.85 -10.56
N ASP A 680 -0.60 13.93 -10.87
CA ASP A 680 -0.23 15.01 -9.95
C ASP A 680 0.29 14.50 -8.59
N ASN A 681 1.02 13.38 -8.54
CA ASN A 681 1.46 12.73 -7.29
C ASN A 681 0.29 12.45 -6.31
N GLY A 682 -0.85 11.99 -6.82
CA GLY A 682 -2.07 11.76 -6.01
C GLY A 682 -2.97 12.99 -5.93
N GLY A 683 -3.18 13.68 -7.05
CA GLY A 683 -4.09 14.83 -7.15
C GLY A 683 -3.55 16.13 -6.52
N GLY A 684 -2.22 16.29 -6.48
CA GLY A 684 -1.52 17.41 -5.86
C GLY A 684 -1.52 17.38 -4.34
N ARG A 685 -1.88 16.24 -3.72
CA ARG A 685 -1.85 16.06 -2.27
C ARG A 685 -0.41 16.06 -1.78
N GLU A 686 -0.17 16.85 -0.74
CA GLU A 686 1.20 17.09 -0.29
C GLU A 686 1.82 15.86 0.40
N TYR A 687 1.01 15.01 1.05
CA TYR A 687 1.53 13.82 1.74
C TYR A 687 1.99 12.72 0.78
N THR A 688 1.20 12.44 -0.26
CA THR A 688 1.58 11.49 -1.31
C THR A 688 2.77 12.01 -2.11
N TRP A 689 2.77 13.30 -2.48
CA TRP A 689 3.95 13.96 -3.04
C TRP A 689 5.19 13.80 -2.15
N TRP A 690 5.09 14.07 -0.85
CA TRP A 690 6.22 13.93 0.08
C TRP A 690 6.73 12.49 0.15
N THR A 691 5.83 11.52 0.13
CA THR A 691 6.17 10.09 0.08
C THR A 691 6.94 9.73 -1.18
N GLU A 692 6.51 10.22 -2.35
CA GLU A 692 7.22 10.04 -3.61
C GLU A 692 8.60 10.69 -3.61
N GLN A 693 8.74 11.91 -3.06
CA GLN A 693 10.03 12.57 -2.90
C GLN A 693 10.99 11.75 -2.04
N LYS A 694 10.50 11.20 -0.92
CA LYS A 694 11.30 10.36 -0.01
C LYS A 694 11.78 9.09 -0.68
N LEU A 695 10.90 8.37 -1.37
CA LEU A 695 11.27 7.13 -2.05
C LEU A 695 12.23 7.37 -3.22
N THR A 696 12.07 8.49 -3.94
CA THR A 696 13.03 8.93 -4.97
C THR A 696 14.44 9.04 -4.37
N ASP A 697 14.61 9.71 -3.22
CA ASP A 697 15.93 9.79 -2.58
C ASP A 697 16.42 8.44 -2.04
N ILE A 698 15.55 7.63 -1.44
CA ILE A 698 15.93 6.35 -0.83
C ILE A 698 16.59 5.42 -1.86
N PHE A 699 16.04 5.36 -3.08
CA PHE A 699 16.52 4.46 -4.13
C PHE A 699 17.62 5.04 -5.01
N TYR A 700 17.96 6.32 -4.84
CA TYR A 700 19.11 6.89 -5.54
C TYR A 700 20.39 6.14 -5.17
N THR A 701 21.01 5.53 -6.17
CA THR A 701 22.21 4.73 -5.97
C THR A 701 23.29 5.22 -6.93
N PRO A 702 24.19 6.12 -6.48
CA PRO A 702 25.18 6.77 -7.31
C PRO A 702 25.93 5.79 -8.23
N GLY A 703 25.98 6.13 -9.52
CA GLY A 703 26.65 5.33 -10.55
C GLY A 703 25.89 4.07 -11.01
N SER A 704 24.78 3.70 -10.35
CA SER A 704 24.00 2.50 -10.65
C SER A 704 22.57 2.80 -11.08
N PHE A 705 21.85 3.66 -10.36
CA PHE A 705 20.45 3.98 -10.62
C PHE A 705 20.11 5.42 -10.23
N VAL A 706 19.40 6.13 -11.12
CA VAL A 706 19.01 7.53 -10.93
C VAL A 706 17.48 7.64 -10.99
N PRO A 707 16.77 7.60 -9.86
CA PRO A 707 15.35 7.93 -9.84
C PRO A 707 15.18 9.43 -10.05
N MET A 708 14.11 9.83 -10.71
CA MET A 708 13.81 11.22 -11.05
C MET A 708 12.55 11.69 -10.33
N PHE A 709 12.51 12.95 -9.92
CA PHE A 709 11.30 13.56 -9.36
C PHE A 709 10.35 13.88 -10.50
N SER A 710 9.17 13.28 -10.52
CA SER A 710 8.24 13.41 -11.63
C SER A 710 6.79 13.38 -11.19
N TYR A 711 5.90 13.76 -12.10
CA TYR A 711 4.46 13.56 -11.99
C TYR A 711 3.82 13.61 -13.37
N GLU A 712 2.69 12.93 -13.54
CA GLU A 712 1.84 13.17 -14.70
C GLU A 712 0.96 14.41 -14.46
N ARG A 713 1.06 15.38 -15.37
CA ARG A 713 0.15 16.51 -15.46
C ARG A 713 -0.95 16.24 -16.49
N SER A 714 -2.10 15.79 -16.01
CA SER A 714 -3.22 15.40 -16.88
C SER A 714 -4.07 16.59 -17.29
N VAL A 715 -3.99 16.96 -18.57
CA VAL A 715 -4.82 18.03 -19.16
C VAL A 715 -5.41 17.57 -20.47
N ALA A 716 -6.74 17.52 -20.54
CA ALA A 716 -7.41 17.11 -21.75
C ALA A 716 -7.15 18.06 -22.94
N TYR A 717 -7.21 17.50 -24.15
CA TYR A 717 -7.01 18.19 -25.44
C TYR A 717 -7.76 19.55 -25.53
N PRO A 718 -7.16 20.60 -26.09
CA PRO A 718 -5.95 20.61 -26.93
C PRO A 718 -4.64 20.82 -26.17
N GLU A 719 -4.68 21.00 -24.85
CA GLU A 719 -3.50 21.42 -24.10
C GLU A 719 -2.58 20.23 -23.81
N GLY A 720 -3.11 19.06 -23.44
CA GLY A 720 -2.39 17.77 -23.46
C GLY A 720 -1.75 17.32 -22.14
N HIS A 721 -1.82 16.01 -21.90
CA HIS A 721 -1.15 15.28 -20.82
C HIS A 721 0.37 15.33 -21.00
N ARG A 722 1.09 15.54 -19.90
CA ARG A 722 2.56 15.67 -19.89
C ARG A 722 3.16 15.08 -18.64
N ASN A 723 4.22 14.29 -18.79
CA ASN A 723 5.01 13.79 -17.66
C ASN A 723 6.14 14.77 -17.38
N ALA A 724 6.02 15.52 -16.28
CA ALA A 724 7.01 16.50 -15.86
C ALA A 724 8.11 15.83 -15.05
N ILE A 725 9.36 16.21 -15.30
CA ILE A 725 10.54 15.66 -14.62
C ILE A 725 11.46 16.78 -14.14
N PHE A 726 11.99 16.60 -12.93
CA PHE A 726 12.99 17.47 -12.29
C PHE A 726 14.17 16.65 -11.79
N ALA A 727 15.37 17.20 -11.95
CA ALA A 727 16.57 16.67 -11.30
C ALA A 727 16.69 17.11 -9.83
N GLN A 728 15.81 18.00 -9.38
CA GLN A 728 15.83 18.57 -8.03
C GLN A 728 14.59 18.20 -7.22
N ARG A 729 14.82 17.89 -5.94
CA ARG A 729 13.78 17.59 -4.96
C ARG A 729 12.97 18.83 -4.60
N GLY A 730 11.75 18.61 -4.13
CA GLY A 730 10.98 19.62 -3.41
C GLY A 730 10.14 20.53 -4.30
N VAL A 731 9.99 20.20 -5.58
CA VAL A 731 9.11 20.90 -6.51
C VAL A 731 7.72 20.25 -6.48
N ARG A 732 6.69 20.98 -6.03
CA ARG A 732 5.28 20.52 -6.08
C ARG A 732 4.70 20.64 -7.48
N THR A 733 3.71 19.81 -7.76
CA THR A 733 2.94 19.78 -9.01
C THR A 733 2.31 21.13 -9.34
N LEU A 734 2.22 21.49 -10.63
CA LEU A 734 1.65 22.74 -11.09
C LEU A 734 0.13 22.59 -11.40
N PRO A 735 -0.77 23.29 -10.66
CA PRO A 735 -2.20 23.31 -10.97
C PRO A 735 -2.51 23.95 -12.33
N ARG A 736 -3.75 23.79 -12.81
CA ARG A 736 -4.18 24.26 -14.14
C ARG A 736 -4.72 25.69 -14.09
N LEU A 737 -4.61 26.41 -15.21
CA LEU A 737 -5.42 27.59 -15.48
C LEU A 737 -6.81 27.20 -15.96
N VAL A 738 -7.82 27.92 -15.47
CA VAL A 738 -9.22 27.72 -15.85
C VAL A 738 -9.91 29.05 -16.18
N PRO A 739 -10.69 29.14 -17.28
CA PRO A 739 -11.08 28.04 -18.16
C PRO A 739 -9.94 27.60 -19.11
N ARG A 740 -10.06 26.36 -19.61
CA ARG A 740 -9.17 25.80 -20.62
C ARG A 740 -9.32 26.53 -21.96
N SER A 741 -8.25 26.57 -22.75
CA SER A 741 -8.24 27.15 -24.10
C SER A 741 -9.20 26.44 -25.07
N THR A 742 -9.68 27.18 -26.06
CA THR A 742 -10.46 26.61 -27.18
C THR A 742 -9.56 25.86 -28.16
N GLU A 743 -10.15 25.00 -28.98
CA GLU A 743 -9.46 24.25 -30.06
C GLU A 743 -9.07 25.15 -31.28
N ASP A 744 -8.65 26.40 -31.05
CA ASP A 744 -8.12 27.30 -32.09
C ASP A 744 -6.58 27.24 -32.15
N PRO A 745 -5.98 26.55 -33.13
CA PRO A 745 -4.52 26.34 -33.20
C PRO A 745 -3.71 27.62 -33.44
N ARG A 746 -4.37 28.76 -33.71
CA ARG A 746 -3.69 30.06 -33.90
C ARG A 746 -3.45 30.80 -32.59
N VAL A 747 -4.07 30.34 -31.50
CA VAL A 747 -4.01 30.99 -30.20
C VAL A 747 -3.28 30.06 -29.23
N SER A 748 -2.10 30.49 -28.77
CA SER A 748 -1.36 29.79 -27.73
C SER A 748 -2.20 29.57 -26.47
N SER A 749 -2.01 28.42 -25.83
CA SER A 749 -2.62 28.10 -24.54
C SER A 749 -1.91 28.84 -23.40
N PRO A 750 -2.62 29.69 -22.63
CA PRO A 750 -2.04 30.33 -21.45
C PRO A 750 -1.54 29.33 -20.41
N ASP A 751 -2.23 28.20 -20.25
CA ASP A 751 -1.84 27.14 -19.32
C ASP A 751 -0.53 26.46 -19.74
N THR A 752 -0.39 26.15 -21.03
CA THR A 752 0.83 25.56 -21.59
C THR A 752 2.01 26.53 -21.48
N LYS A 753 1.80 27.82 -21.75
CA LYS A 753 2.85 28.84 -21.53
C LYS A 753 3.24 28.99 -20.05
N MET A 754 2.28 28.89 -19.12
CA MET A 754 2.56 28.88 -17.69
C MET A 754 3.40 27.65 -17.31
N LEU A 755 3.09 26.47 -17.85
CA LEU A 755 3.86 25.25 -17.63
C LEU A 755 5.31 25.41 -18.08
N TYR A 756 5.57 25.93 -19.28
CA TYR A 756 6.95 26.15 -19.73
C TYR A 756 7.70 27.18 -18.88
N ALA A 757 7.04 28.24 -18.43
CA ALA A 757 7.65 29.21 -17.53
C ALA A 757 8.04 28.57 -16.18
N TYR A 758 7.16 27.71 -15.64
CA TYR A 758 7.42 26.94 -14.43
C TYR A 758 8.57 25.94 -14.59
N LEU A 759 8.61 25.22 -15.71
CA LEU A 759 9.69 24.27 -16.02
C LEU A 759 11.04 24.98 -16.14
N LYS A 760 11.11 26.12 -16.84
CA LYS A 760 12.34 26.94 -16.91
C LYS A 760 12.77 27.47 -15.56
N TYR A 761 11.82 27.85 -14.70
CA TYR A 761 12.11 28.33 -13.36
C TYR A 761 12.77 27.23 -12.49
N PHE A 762 12.35 25.98 -12.67
CA PHE A 762 12.84 24.84 -11.89
C PHE A 762 13.78 23.90 -12.66
N ASP A 763 14.32 24.33 -13.81
CA ASP A 763 15.19 23.49 -14.65
C ASP A 763 14.60 22.09 -14.92
N GLY A 764 13.30 22.05 -15.20
CA GLY A 764 12.53 20.85 -15.49
C GLY A 764 12.24 20.69 -16.98
N ILE A 765 11.85 19.47 -17.35
CA ILE A 765 11.37 19.13 -18.70
C ILE A 765 10.05 18.37 -18.62
N VAL A 766 9.37 18.24 -19.75
CA VAL A 766 8.18 17.39 -19.91
C VAL A 766 8.30 16.48 -21.12
N ALA A 767 7.66 15.31 -21.02
CA ALA A 767 7.33 14.45 -22.15
C ALA A 767 5.81 14.53 -22.43
N SER A 768 5.42 14.92 -23.64
CA SER A 768 4.04 14.80 -24.10
C SER A 768 3.71 13.33 -24.37
N HIS A 769 2.51 12.87 -24.03
CA HIS A 769 2.12 11.47 -24.26
C HIS A 769 0.65 11.33 -24.66
N THR A 770 0.29 10.16 -25.23
CA THR A 770 -1.07 9.89 -25.73
C THR A 770 -1.61 10.97 -26.69
N SER A 771 -0.72 11.53 -27.51
CA SER A 771 -0.91 12.82 -28.20
C SER A 771 -2.07 12.82 -29.21
N GLY A 772 -2.36 11.69 -29.86
CA GLY A 772 -3.44 11.56 -30.85
C GLY A 772 -4.85 11.44 -30.27
N THR A 773 -5.06 11.65 -28.95
CA THR A 773 -6.31 11.34 -28.26
C THR A 773 -6.95 12.53 -27.55
N GLY A 774 -8.09 12.33 -26.88
CA GLY A 774 -8.72 13.35 -26.03
C GLY A 774 -7.87 13.82 -24.84
N MET A 775 -6.77 13.14 -24.55
CA MET A 775 -5.75 13.52 -23.56
C MET A 775 -4.54 14.21 -24.19
N GLY A 776 -4.48 14.29 -25.52
CA GLY A 776 -3.30 14.75 -26.24
C GLY A 776 -3.24 16.25 -26.49
N THR A 777 -2.27 16.66 -27.31
CA THR A 777 -2.03 18.05 -27.69
C THR A 777 -2.22 18.27 -29.19
N ASP A 778 -2.38 19.51 -29.64
CA ASP A 778 -2.44 19.87 -31.06
C ASP A 778 -1.19 20.56 -31.59
N TRP A 779 -0.10 20.50 -30.82
CA TRP A 779 1.23 21.02 -31.16
C TRP A 779 1.30 22.51 -31.45
N ARG A 780 0.26 23.30 -31.16
CA ARG A 780 0.30 24.77 -31.39
C ARG A 780 1.38 25.48 -30.57
N ASP A 781 1.75 24.88 -29.44
CA ASP A 781 2.76 25.35 -28.51
C ASP A 781 3.82 24.28 -28.35
N ASN A 782 5.08 24.68 -28.50
CA ASN A 782 6.24 23.90 -28.10
C ASN A 782 7.34 24.85 -27.63
N ASP A 783 8.10 24.42 -26.65
CA ASP A 783 9.35 25.04 -26.27
C ASP A 783 10.42 23.95 -26.22
N ALA A 784 11.38 24.00 -27.14
CA ALA A 784 12.35 22.92 -27.32
C ALA A 784 13.25 22.66 -26.09
N GLN A 785 13.31 23.59 -25.13
CA GLN A 785 14.03 23.38 -23.86
C GLN A 785 13.14 22.74 -22.79
N SER A 786 11.86 23.11 -22.74
CA SER A 786 10.92 22.60 -21.74
C SER A 786 10.19 21.33 -22.17
N GLU A 787 9.86 21.15 -23.45
CA GLU A 787 9.16 19.98 -24.00
C GLU A 787 9.96 19.34 -25.14
N PRO A 788 11.09 18.69 -24.82
CA PRO A 788 11.96 18.07 -25.81
C PRO A 788 11.57 16.62 -26.16
N VAL A 789 10.66 15.98 -25.43
CA VAL A 789 10.36 14.55 -25.55
C VAL A 789 8.88 14.32 -25.86
N VAL A 790 8.60 13.28 -26.66
CA VAL A 790 7.25 12.75 -26.86
C VAL A 790 7.25 11.23 -26.79
N GLU A 791 6.25 10.67 -26.11
CA GLU A 791 5.89 9.26 -26.23
C GLU A 791 5.21 9.05 -27.59
N ILE A 792 5.95 8.49 -28.54
CA ILE A 792 5.44 8.23 -29.90
C ILE A 792 4.61 6.94 -29.97
N TYR A 793 4.85 6.02 -29.04
CA TYR A 793 4.13 4.76 -28.94
C TYR A 793 3.90 4.40 -27.47
N GLN A 794 2.66 4.03 -27.15
CA GLN A 794 2.29 3.54 -25.82
C GLN A 794 1.81 2.10 -25.90
N GLY A 795 2.53 1.20 -25.24
CA GLY A 795 2.29 -0.25 -25.25
C GLY A 795 0.88 -0.64 -24.80
N ASP A 796 0.31 0.05 -23.81
CA ASP A 796 -1.06 -0.17 -23.34
C ASP A 796 -2.13 0.43 -24.27
N ARG A 797 -1.76 1.42 -25.11
CA ARG A 797 -2.67 2.10 -26.02
C ARG A 797 -2.30 1.90 -27.49
N GLN A 798 -1.75 2.92 -28.14
CA GLN A 798 -1.63 3.01 -29.60
C GLN A 798 -0.37 3.79 -30.01
N ASN A 799 -0.07 3.74 -31.30
CA ASN A 799 0.98 4.52 -31.95
C ASN A 799 0.44 5.92 -32.32
N TYR A 800 1.24 6.96 -32.13
CA TYR A 800 0.91 8.35 -32.46
C TYR A 800 1.89 8.99 -33.44
N GLU A 801 2.72 8.19 -34.12
CA GLU A 801 3.67 8.66 -35.14
C GLU A 801 2.99 9.44 -36.26
N ARG A 802 2.00 8.84 -36.93
CA ARG A 802 1.25 9.42 -38.06
C ARG A 802 -0.02 8.61 -38.35
N PRO A 803 -0.99 9.17 -39.09
CA PRO A 803 -2.10 8.39 -39.63
C PRO A 803 -1.61 7.17 -40.42
N ASP A 804 -2.33 6.06 -40.28
CA ASP A 804 -2.08 4.77 -40.95
C ASP A 804 -0.76 4.05 -40.61
N ALA A 805 0.03 4.55 -39.64
CA ALA A 805 1.17 3.81 -39.12
C ALA A 805 0.72 2.50 -38.42
N PRO A 806 1.61 1.51 -38.25
CA PRO A 806 1.28 0.29 -37.50
C PRO A 806 0.77 0.63 -36.08
N ARG A 807 -0.42 0.10 -35.74
CA ARG A 807 -1.14 0.36 -34.48
C ARG A 807 -1.48 1.85 -34.25
N ALA A 808 -1.47 2.68 -35.29
CA ALA A 808 -1.95 4.06 -35.18
C ALA A 808 -3.42 4.07 -34.77
N ASN A 809 -3.80 5.05 -33.96
CA ASN A 809 -5.21 5.26 -33.68
C ASN A 809 -5.95 5.80 -34.90
N SER A 810 -7.26 5.59 -34.93
CA SER A 810 -8.14 6.10 -35.98
C SER A 810 -9.48 6.55 -35.40
N GLU A 811 -10.28 7.28 -36.18
CA GLU A 811 -11.63 7.68 -35.74
C GLU A 811 -12.49 6.50 -35.25
N LYS A 812 -12.31 5.32 -35.84
CA LYS A 812 -13.08 4.11 -35.51
C LYS A 812 -12.51 3.35 -34.31
N ASP A 813 -11.25 3.57 -34.00
CA ASP A 813 -10.47 2.71 -33.12
C ASP A 813 -9.41 3.58 -32.40
N SER A 814 -9.88 4.51 -31.56
CA SER A 814 -9.01 5.38 -30.75
C SER A 814 -9.33 5.24 -29.26
N ILE A 815 -8.37 4.70 -28.51
CA ILE A 815 -8.43 4.53 -27.07
C ILE A 815 -8.22 5.90 -26.42
N GLY A 816 -9.29 6.45 -25.84
CA GLY A 816 -9.25 7.80 -25.24
C GLY A 816 -9.72 8.91 -26.18
N GLY A 817 -10.41 8.58 -27.28
CA GLY A 817 -11.00 9.55 -28.21
C GLY A 817 -10.07 9.90 -29.37
N TRP A 818 -10.63 10.44 -30.46
CA TRP A 818 -9.89 10.73 -31.70
C TRP A 818 -9.52 12.21 -31.83
N ARG A 819 -8.21 12.50 -31.91
CA ARG A 819 -7.65 13.84 -32.09
C ARG A 819 -6.49 13.81 -33.11
N PRO A 820 -6.77 13.86 -34.42
CA PRO A 820 -5.76 13.69 -35.46
C PRO A 820 -4.73 14.82 -35.51
N LYS A 821 -5.00 15.99 -34.92
CA LYS A 821 -4.00 17.06 -34.84
C LYS A 821 -2.87 16.77 -33.86
N GLY A 822 -2.97 15.70 -33.07
CA GLY A 822 -1.94 15.30 -32.13
C GLY A 822 -0.98 14.24 -32.63
N PHE A 823 -1.03 13.83 -33.91
CA PHE A 823 0.01 12.96 -34.46
C PHE A 823 1.36 13.69 -34.49
N VAL A 824 2.43 12.95 -34.21
CA VAL A 824 3.78 13.48 -34.03
C VAL A 824 4.38 13.97 -35.35
N ASP A 825 4.00 13.40 -36.49
CA ASP A 825 4.39 13.89 -37.82
C ASP A 825 4.05 15.38 -38.03
N LEU A 826 2.91 15.85 -37.54
CA LEU A 826 2.55 17.27 -37.60
C LEU A 826 3.53 18.15 -36.82
N ALA A 827 3.97 17.72 -35.63
CA ALA A 827 5.00 18.45 -34.88
C ALA A 827 6.33 18.51 -35.65
N LEU A 828 6.70 17.43 -36.33
CA LEU A 828 7.90 17.37 -37.17
C LEU A 828 7.77 18.28 -38.41
N GLU A 829 6.60 18.32 -39.05
CA GLU A 829 6.30 19.24 -40.16
C GLU A 829 6.36 20.71 -39.73
N MET A 830 6.00 21.01 -38.48
CA MET A 830 6.16 22.34 -37.87
C MET A 830 7.62 22.67 -37.52
N GLY A 831 8.55 21.73 -37.71
CA GLY A 831 9.98 21.91 -37.47
C GLY A 831 10.43 21.65 -36.04
N TYR A 832 9.61 20.99 -35.22
CA TYR A 832 9.98 20.65 -33.84
C TYR A 832 11.06 19.57 -33.82
N LYS A 833 11.96 19.68 -32.84
CA LYS A 833 13.04 18.72 -32.61
C LYS A 833 12.73 17.97 -31.34
N LEU A 834 12.29 16.72 -31.49
CA LEU A 834 11.84 15.88 -30.39
C LEU A 834 12.72 14.64 -30.26
N ALA A 835 12.96 14.24 -29.03
CA ALA A 835 13.34 12.88 -28.68
C ALA A 835 12.07 12.03 -28.56
N PHE A 836 12.23 10.73 -28.82
CA PHE A 836 11.11 9.79 -28.85
C PHE A 836 11.24 8.76 -27.75
N GLU A 837 10.13 8.52 -27.08
CA GLU A 837 9.93 7.41 -26.16
C GLU A 837 8.94 6.40 -26.76
N ALA A 838 9.21 5.12 -26.52
CA ALA A 838 8.26 4.04 -26.76
C ALA A 838 8.15 3.23 -25.47
N SER A 839 6.98 3.27 -24.84
CA SER A 839 6.67 2.63 -23.56
C SER A 839 5.90 1.33 -23.71
#